data_AF-A0A316NMA9-F1
#
_entry.id   AF-A0A316NMA9-F1
#
_cell.length_a   1.000
_cell.length_b   1.000
_cell.length_c   1.000
_cell.angle_alpha   90.00
_cell.angle_beta   90.00
_cell.angle_gamma   90.00
#
_symmetry.space_group_name_H-M   'P 1'
#
loop_
_entity.id
_entity.type
_entity.pdbx_description
1 polymer ?
#
loop_
_entity_poly.entity_id
_entity_poly.type
_entity_poly.pdbx_seq_one_letter_code
_entity_poly.pdbx_strand_id
1 'polypeptide(L)'
;MGKIGLGIDLLKSGVKMFKSAGKTAVKDFEFLKASSKCKMPEEFSAIFGSRSGVYKLSPEEKVIDALKEVKTKSGKAKFSEEALRAEIKKVNWGFMRNKDITGQYSDSRCFEIASFAERPDVNLKDVAEFSLLPEHSFGFVNSLSKDRFKIFKEFMRYTKGDRNYILKIGEPNPRRFSFEQLVHISKDMSEKSVQRLRKLVDIKRPEGASVFKDEYVFNGDNLIKLAQTDNLEINSLVKLAKTSGLNGHSICEIAKVKDIDLKAASNVINKIKKSHNGDVCFFVEKDLYEADKFRLLEWSKANDKEVLVKTFDNKMNLISTDKIVPVAGKQNQAKIIGKDFEVVLEPHAVQRKDLLSYEKKMETVSETRKIRDKNGNLLRTEYLTPSKVEGLHNWKAVLPDGTVKPIIDVKMGKNGILTVKKNLEALDGTVTKQNYKRLPDGSWAMRLNISKDGKILSKRNIKHKMFSANEAESVVNGKKYKVHYSSDEIRVLNAKGETDCVIDLKSMIDANNMPENALKLKNMLKECSVDELQVISKKLKTLEFNPNKIDALADCSEGKVSTGDDIFIFRHEMGHIDDLFGTAPAENMKCQGIYSTAKEFRKIYSQELDMFMKEFPQTQRQYVDYFIDHSTFELSRQSFQETVAELLASNKSPDISKLLGTRTEYLERYFPLTRSFLVNT
;
A
#
# COMPACT_ATOMS: atom_id res chain seq x y z
N MET A 1 26.17 -20.71 -11.29
CA MET A 1 24.78 -21.22 -11.28
C MET A 1 24.23 -21.07 -9.86
N GLY A 2 23.27 -20.17 -9.65
CA GLY A 2 22.69 -19.85 -8.35
C GLY A 2 21.41 -19.06 -8.58
N LYS A 3 20.31 -19.52 -7.95
CA LYS A 3 18.92 -19.25 -8.33
C LYS A 3 18.48 -17.78 -8.08
N ILE A 4 17.75 -17.30 -9.09
CA ILE A 4 16.99 -16.06 -9.26
C ILE A 4 16.20 -15.66 -7.99
N GLY A 5 16.40 -14.41 -7.54
CA GLY A 5 15.65 -13.76 -6.46
C GLY A 5 15.34 -12.31 -6.79
N LEU A 6 14.06 -12.00 -7.01
CA LEU A 6 13.33 -10.89 -6.36
C LEU A 6 11.84 -10.90 -6.73
N GLY A 7 11.49 -11.18 -7.99
CA GLY A 7 10.10 -11.42 -8.40
C GLY A 7 9.54 -12.79 -7.94
N ILE A 8 10.44 -13.72 -7.62
CA ILE A 8 10.11 -15.06 -7.14
C ILE A 8 9.87 -15.08 -5.62
N ASP A 9 10.30 -14.07 -4.85
CA ASP A 9 10.08 -14.09 -3.39
C ASP A 9 8.63 -13.79 -3.00
N LEU A 10 7.85 -13.07 -3.82
CA LEU A 10 6.40 -13.00 -3.64
C LEU A 10 5.71 -14.35 -3.91
N LEU A 11 6.28 -15.17 -4.82
CA LEU A 11 5.82 -16.52 -5.15
C LEU A 11 6.37 -17.61 -4.22
N LYS A 12 7.49 -17.37 -3.52
CA LYS A 12 8.10 -18.31 -2.55
C LYS A 12 7.73 -18.02 -1.10
N SER A 13 7.26 -16.82 -0.76
CA SER A 13 6.83 -16.48 0.61
C SER A 13 5.61 -17.28 1.06
N GLY A 14 4.77 -17.74 0.12
CA GLY A 14 3.67 -18.68 0.42
C GLY A 14 4.12 -20.07 0.88
N VAL A 15 5.39 -20.46 0.69
CA VAL A 15 5.87 -21.82 1.03
C VAL A 15 6.68 -21.83 2.34
N LYS A 16 7.11 -20.69 2.88
CA LYS A 16 7.91 -20.62 4.13
C LYS A 16 7.15 -20.22 5.39
N MET A 17 5.86 -19.87 5.33
CA MET A 17 5.02 -19.65 6.53
C MET A 17 4.49 -20.95 7.17
N PHE A 18 4.94 -22.13 6.73
CA PHE A 18 4.34 -23.43 7.09
C PHE A 18 5.04 -24.26 8.18
N LYS A 19 5.80 -23.67 9.12
CA LYS A 19 6.46 -24.47 10.18
C LYS A 19 6.37 -23.98 11.64
N SER A 20 5.51 -23.02 12.01
CA SER A 20 5.53 -22.54 13.41
C SER A 20 4.20 -22.23 14.11
N ALA A 21 3.06 -22.81 13.70
CA ALA A 21 1.79 -22.63 14.44
C ALA A 21 1.21 -23.97 14.90
N GLY A 22 1.94 -24.66 15.77
CA GLY A 22 1.43 -25.78 16.55
C GLY A 22 1.22 -25.35 18.00
N LYS A 23 -0.02 -25.54 18.50
CA LYS A 23 -0.46 -25.49 19.91
C LYS A 23 -0.79 -24.11 20.48
N THR A 24 -2.09 -23.79 20.57
CA THR A 24 -2.78 -23.36 21.82
C THR A 24 -4.26 -23.01 21.52
N ALA A 25 -5.19 -23.62 22.26
CA ALA A 25 -6.48 -23.06 22.70
C ALA A 25 -7.44 -24.19 23.13
N VAL A 26 -7.18 -24.73 24.33
CA VAL A 26 -8.21 -25.39 25.16
C VAL A 26 -8.18 -24.62 26.46
N LYS A 27 -9.17 -23.75 26.65
CA LYS A 27 -9.61 -23.08 27.89
C LYS A 27 -10.35 -21.83 27.44
N ASP A 28 -11.67 -21.89 27.42
CA ASP A 28 -12.62 -20.77 27.59
C ASP A 28 -14.06 -21.28 27.35
N PHE A 29 -14.47 -22.31 28.11
CA PHE A 29 -15.82 -22.89 28.03
C PHE A 29 -16.54 -22.95 29.39
N GLU A 30 -16.12 -22.15 30.37
CA GLU A 30 -16.75 -22.13 31.71
C GLU A 30 -17.65 -20.93 32.01
N PHE A 31 -17.85 -19.99 31.08
CA PHE A 31 -18.62 -18.78 31.37
C PHE A 31 -20.12 -18.81 31.00
N LEU A 32 -20.65 -19.92 30.49
CA LEU A 32 -22.07 -20.02 30.07
C LEU A 32 -22.98 -20.87 30.98
N LYS A 33 -22.51 -21.27 32.18
CA LYS A 33 -23.29 -22.11 33.11
C LYS A 33 -24.18 -21.36 34.12
N ALA A 34 -24.31 -20.03 34.02
CA ALA A 34 -24.98 -19.24 35.04
C ALA A 34 -25.98 -18.23 34.49
N SER A 35 -27.02 -18.67 33.76
CA SER A 35 -28.30 -17.97 33.77
C SER A 35 -29.42 -18.83 33.18
N SER A 36 -30.64 -18.59 33.66
CA SER A 36 -31.92 -19.21 33.29
C SER A 36 -32.28 -20.55 33.97
N LYS A 37 -32.47 -20.49 35.30
CA LYS A 37 -33.49 -21.31 35.97
C LYS A 37 -34.88 -20.84 35.50
N CYS A 38 -35.44 -21.46 34.48
CA CYS A 38 -36.88 -21.43 34.22
C CYS A 38 -37.34 -22.88 34.09
N LYS A 39 -38.22 -23.32 35.00
CA LYS A 39 -38.81 -24.67 34.90
C LYS A 39 -39.84 -24.66 33.79
N MET A 40 -39.64 -25.53 32.81
CA MET A 40 -40.52 -25.74 31.68
C MET A 40 -41.85 -26.39 32.15
N PRO A 41 -43.01 -26.04 31.57
CA PRO A 41 -44.30 -26.64 31.92
C PRO A 41 -44.28 -28.17 31.73
N GLU A 42 -44.96 -28.92 32.61
CA GLU A 42 -44.92 -30.39 32.64
C GLU A 42 -45.35 -31.04 31.31
N GLU A 43 -46.24 -30.39 30.57
CA GLU A 43 -46.74 -30.83 29.25
C GLU A 43 -45.64 -30.86 28.17
N PHE A 44 -44.62 -30.01 28.26
CA PHE A 44 -43.45 -30.03 27.36
C PHE A 44 -42.39 -31.06 27.80
N SER A 45 -42.37 -31.47 29.06
CA SER A 45 -41.41 -32.48 29.56
C SER A 45 -41.68 -33.88 28.99
N ALA A 46 -42.95 -34.18 28.71
CA ALA A 46 -43.38 -35.45 28.12
C ALA A 46 -42.93 -35.60 26.65
N ILE A 47 -42.88 -34.50 25.89
CA ILE A 47 -42.39 -34.51 24.50
C ILE A 47 -40.87 -34.75 24.47
N PHE A 48 -40.11 -34.10 25.36
CA PHE A 48 -38.65 -34.29 25.45
C PHE A 48 -38.23 -35.63 26.09
N GLY A 49 -39.02 -36.19 27.00
CA GLY A 49 -38.75 -37.50 27.62
C GLY A 49 -38.83 -38.68 26.64
N SER A 50 -39.62 -38.56 25.57
CA SER A 50 -39.82 -39.61 24.56
C SER A 50 -38.68 -39.74 23.53
N ARG A 51 -37.75 -38.77 23.45
CA ARG A 51 -36.61 -38.76 22.49
C ARG A 51 -35.25 -39.05 23.13
N SER A 52 -35.21 -39.68 24.30
CA SER A 52 -33.96 -40.09 24.99
C SER A 52 -33.13 -41.15 24.24
N GLY A 53 -33.66 -41.74 23.16
CA GLY A 53 -32.91 -42.65 22.26
C GLY A 53 -31.98 -41.97 21.24
N VAL A 54 -32.13 -40.66 21.00
CA VAL A 54 -31.40 -39.92 19.93
C VAL A 54 -29.94 -39.63 20.32
N TYR A 55 -29.58 -39.76 21.61
CA TYR A 55 -28.22 -39.50 22.10
C TYR A 55 -27.19 -40.60 21.80
N LYS A 56 -27.57 -41.71 21.17
CA LYS A 56 -26.65 -42.78 20.72
C LYS A 56 -26.38 -42.79 19.21
N LEU A 57 -27.03 -41.92 18.45
CA LEU A 57 -26.89 -41.86 17.00
C LEU A 57 -25.64 -41.05 16.62
N SER A 58 -24.93 -41.51 15.58
CA SER A 58 -23.86 -40.70 14.98
C SER A 58 -24.46 -39.42 14.37
N PRO A 59 -23.66 -38.35 14.19
CA PRO A 59 -24.12 -37.12 13.55
C PRO A 59 -24.87 -37.35 12.23
N GLU A 60 -24.44 -38.34 11.43
CA GLU A 60 -25.10 -38.71 10.18
C GLU A 60 -26.49 -39.31 10.40
N GLU A 61 -26.63 -40.21 11.38
CA GLU A 61 -27.92 -40.83 11.69
C GLU A 61 -28.92 -39.83 12.28
N LYS A 62 -28.46 -38.85 13.07
CA LYS A 62 -29.32 -37.76 13.58
C LYS A 62 -29.89 -36.90 12.45
N VAL A 63 -29.06 -36.57 11.46
CA VAL A 63 -29.49 -35.82 10.27
C VAL A 63 -30.43 -36.66 9.40
N ILE A 64 -30.16 -37.95 9.22
CA ILE A 64 -31.06 -38.87 8.50
C ILE A 64 -32.42 -38.90 9.19
N ASP A 65 -32.46 -39.06 10.51
CA ASP A 65 -33.70 -39.17 11.27
C ASP A 65 -34.56 -37.91 11.16
N ALA A 66 -33.95 -36.73 11.31
CA ALA A 66 -34.64 -35.45 11.14
C ALA A 66 -35.20 -35.24 9.72
N LEU A 67 -34.52 -35.75 8.70
CA LEU A 67 -34.94 -35.62 7.31
C LEU A 67 -36.06 -36.59 6.90
N LYS A 68 -36.30 -37.66 7.66
CA LYS A 68 -37.46 -38.56 7.46
C LYS A 68 -38.78 -37.84 7.73
N GLU A 69 -38.78 -36.87 8.63
CA GLU A 69 -39.98 -36.12 9.03
C GLU A 69 -40.39 -35.07 7.97
N VAL A 70 -39.50 -34.72 7.03
CA VAL A 70 -39.75 -33.72 5.99
C VAL A 70 -40.70 -34.26 4.91
N LYS A 71 -41.87 -33.60 4.77
CA LYS A 71 -42.93 -34.01 3.83
C LYS A 71 -43.10 -33.04 2.67
N THR A 72 -43.53 -33.57 1.54
CA THR A 72 -44.04 -32.80 0.40
C THR A 72 -45.40 -32.16 0.72
N LYS A 73 -45.86 -31.21 -0.10
CA LYS A 73 -47.20 -30.62 0.03
C LYS A 73 -48.34 -31.64 0.00
N SER A 74 -48.11 -32.83 -0.57
CA SER A 74 -49.05 -33.95 -0.59
C SER A 74 -48.90 -34.93 0.60
N GLY A 75 -48.15 -34.56 1.65
CA GLY A 75 -47.98 -35.37 2.87
C GLY A 75 -47.04 -36.59 2.74
N LYS A 76 -46.48 -36.85 1.55
CA LYS A 76 -45.49 -37.93 1.34
C LYS A 76 -44.11 -37.49 1.79
N ALA A 77 -43.31 -38.41 2.34
CA ALA A 77 -41.90 -38.15 2.64
C ALA A 77 -41.19 -37.57 1.42
N LYS A 78 -40.46 -36.46 1.63
CA LYS A 78 -39.79 -35.74 0.54
C LYS A 78 -38.59 -36.51 -0.01
N PHE A 79 -37.94 -37.29 0.85
CA PHE A 79 -36.80 -38.13 0.50
C PHE A 79 -37.01 -39.53 1.09
N SER A 80 -36.74 -40.57 0.31
CA SER A 80 -36.72 -41.95 0.84
C SER A 80 -35.49 -42.16 1.73
N GLU A 81 -35.65 -42.93 2.81
CA GLU A 81 -34.55 -43.26 3.73
C GLU A 81 -33.32 -43.87 3.02
N GLU A 82 -33.55 -44.75 2.04
CA GLU A 82 -32.47 -45.38 1.26
C GLU A 82 -31.64 -44.34 0.48
N ALA A 83 -32.31 -43.36 -0.13
CA ALA A 83 -31.64 -42.27 -0.83
C ALA A 83 -30.89 -41.35 0.13
N LEU A 84 -31.48 -41.02 1.30
CA LEU A 84 -30.82 -40.23 2.35
C LEU A 84 -29.51 -40.88 2.79
N ARG A 85 -29.56 -42.17 3.10
CA ARG A 85 -28.39 -42.97 3.48
C ARG A 85 -27.33 -43.01 2.37
N ALA A 86 -27.75 -43.20 1.11
CA ALA A 86 -26.84 -43.24 -0.02
C ALA A 86 -26.14 -41.90 -0.29
N GLU A 87 -26.85 -40.78 -0.19
CA GLU A 87 -26.29 -39.46 -0.50
C GLU A 87 -25.45 -38.89 0.64
N ILE A 88 -25.90 -39.05 1.90
CA ILE A 88 -25.14 -38.63 3.09
C ILE A 88 -23.80 -39.38 3.18
N LYS A 89 -23.76 -40.66 2.75
CA LYS A 89 -22.53 -41.46 2.69
C LYS A 89 -21.52 -40.96 1.64
N LYS A 90 -21.95 -40.27 0.58
CA LYS A 90 -21.06 -39.67 -0.44
C LYS A 90 -20.36 -38.41 0.05
N VAL A 91 -20.91 -37.78 1.07
CA VAL A 91 -20.34 -36.63 1.74
C VAL A 91 -19.33 -37.15 2.76
N ASN A 92 -18.05 -36.78 2.64
CA ASN A 92 -16.99 -37.36 3.49
C ASN A 92 -16.99 -36.72 4.89
N TRP A 93 -17.87 -37.20 5.77
CA TRP A 93 -18.03 -36.73 7.15
C TRP A 93 -16.82 -37.01 8.07
N GLY A 94 -15.80 -37.74 7.59
CA GLY A 94 -14.66 -38.20 8.40
C GLY A 94 -13.87 -37.09 9.09
N PHE A 95 -13.82 -35.87 8.53
CA PHE A 95 -13.18 -34.71 9.17
C PHE A 95 -14.02 -34.09 10.30
N MET A 96 -15.35 -34.19 10.22
CA MET A 96 -16.29 -33.62 11.21
C MET A 96 -16.48 -34.53 12.43
N ARG A 97 -16.37 -35.86 12.24
CA ARG A 97 -16.43 -36.85 13.33
C ARG A 97 -15.40 -36.62 14.44
N ASN A 98 -14.24 -36.04 14.12
CA ASN A 98 -13.17 -35.79 15.09
C ASN A 98 -13.30 -34.44 15.82
N LYS A 99 -14.23 -33.56 15.42
CA LYS A 99 -14.46 -32.22 16.03
C LYS A 99 -15.76 -32.12 16.83
N ASP A 100 -16.65 -33.12 16.78
CA ASP A 100 -17.91 -33.14 17.53
C ASP A 100 -17.73 -33.65 18.98
N ILE A 101 -16.81 -33.03 19.71
CA ILE A 101 -16.55 -33.35 21.13
C ILE A 101 -17.56 -32.60 22.03
N THR A 102 -18.33 -31.65 21.46
CA THR A 102 -19.23 -30.73 22.19
C THR A 102 -20.71 -30.85 21.81
N GLY A 103 -21.13 -31.75 20.92
CA GLY A 103 -22.54 -31.93 20.55
C GLY A 103 -23.06 -30.92 19.53
N GLN A 104 -22.26 -30.63 18.50
CA GLN A 104 -22.58 -29.70 17.42
C GLN A 104 -23.78 -30.11 16.56
N TYR A 105 -24.28 -31.35 16.64
CA TYR A 105 -25.56 -31.80 16.07
C TYR A 105 -26.60 -31.98 17.18
N SER A 106 -26.95 -30.86 17.80
CA SER A 106 -28.09 -30.73 18.71
C SER A 106 -29.42 -30.88 17.93
N ASP A 107 -30.51 -31.13 18.66
CA ASP A 107 -31.87 -31.18 18.07
C ASP A 107 -32.20 -29.88 17.30
N SER A 108 -31.68 -28.74 17.78
CA SER A 108 -31.79 -27.43 17.13
C SER A 108 -31.19 -27.42 15.72
N ARG A 109 -30.00 -28.00 15.54
CA ARG A 109 -29.36 -28.07 14.21
C ARG A 109 -30.06 -29.04 13.28
N CYS A 110 -30.55 -30.16 13.82
CA CYS A 110 -31.32 -31.12 13.03
C CYS A 110 -32.65 -30.50 12.54
N PHE A 111 -33.28 -29.68 13.38
CA PHE A 111 -34.45 -28.89 13.02
C PHE A 111 -34.14 -27.85 11.93
N GLU A 112 -33.02 -27.13 12.02
CA GLU A 112 -32.57 -26.21 10.97
C GLU A 112 -32.33 -26.91 9.62
N ILE A 113 -31.72 -28.10 9.63
CA ILE A 113 -31.50 -28.92 8.43
C ILE A 113 -32.83 -29.41 7.84
N ALA A 114 -33.77 -29.85 8.68
CA ALA A 114 -35.11 -30.27 8.26
C ALA A 114 -35.88 -29.09 7.64
N SER A 115 -35.86 -27.92 8.28
CA SER A 115 -36.48 -26.70 7.75
C SER A 115 -35.85 -26.25 6.42
N PHE A 116 -34.53 -26.38 6.27
CA PHE A 116 -33.86 -26.16 4.98
C PHE A 116 -34.33 -27.14 3.90
N ALA A 117 -34.46 -28.41 4.29
CA ALA A 117 -34.92 -29.47 3.43
C ALA A 117 -36.38 -29.32 2.99
N GLU A 118 -37.21 -28.49 3.61
CA GLU A 118 -38.59 -28.23 3.20
C GLU A 118 -38.69 -27.35 1.94
N ARG A 119 -37.71 -26.48 1.68
CA ARG A 119 -37.68 -25.57 0.52
C ARG A 119 -37.94 -26.30 -0.82
N PRO A 120 -38.83 -25.80 -1.69
CA PRO A 120 -39.21 -26.50 -2.92
C PRO A 120 -38.09 -26.59 -3.98
N ASP A 121 -37.09 -25.72 -3.89
CA ASP A 121 -35.93 -25.64 -4.78
C ASP A 121 -34.67 -26.35 -4.24
N VAL A 122 -34.81 -27.06 -3.12
CA VAL A 122 -33.77 -27.89 -2.46
C VAL A 122 -34.00 -29.36 -2.80
N ASN A 123 -32.94 -30.02 -3.30
CA ASN A 123 -32.93 -31.47 -3.52
C ASN A 123 -32.07 -32.18 -2.47
N LEU A 124 -32.11 -33.51 -2.49
CA LEU A 124 -31.43 -34.36 -1.52
C LEU A 124 -29.91 -34.15 -1.46
N LYS A 125 -29.29 -33.94 -2.64
CA LYS A 125 -27.86 -33.67 -2.73
C LYS A 125 -27.51 -32.33 -2.07
N ASP A 126 -28.35 -31.31 -2.27
CA ASP A 126 -28.19 -30.02 -1.59
C ASP A 126 -28.23 -30.24 -0.07
N VAL A 127 -29.25 -30.93 0.45
CA VAL A 127 -29.38 -31.22 1.90
C VAL A 127 -28.14 -31.92 2.46
N ALA A 128 -27.63 -32.95 1.77
CA ALA A 128 -26.45 -33.69 2.21
C ALA A 128 -25.16 -32.85 2.16
N GLU A 129 -25.00 -31.98 1.16
CA GLU A 129 -23.83 -31.10 1.04
C GLU A 129 -23.87 -29.95 2.06
N PHE A 130 -25.06 -29.42 2.36
CA PHE A 130 -25.27 -28.27 3.25
C PHE A 130 -25.38 -28.63 4.73
N SER A 131 -25.69 -29.87 5.08
CA SER A 131 -25.72 -30.33 6.48
C SER A 131 -24.39 -30.14 7.22
N LEU A 132 -23.29 -29.97 6.47
CA LEU A 132 -21.94 -29.72 7.01
C LEU A 132 -21.66 -28.24 7.36
N LEU A 133 -22.56 -27.30 7.07
CA LEU A 133 -22.34 -25.87 7.35
C LEU A 133 -22.40 -25.57 8.86
N PRO A 134 -21.70 -24.52 9.34
CA PRO A 134 -21.79 -24.06 10.73
C PRO A 134 -23.22 -23.72 11.15
N GLU A 135 -23.48 -23.81 12.46
CA GLU A 135 -24.72 -23.37 13.11
C GLU A 135 -25.06 -21.93 12.72
N HIS A 136 -26.35 -21.59 12.56
CA HIS A 136 -26.87 -20.30 12.07
C HIS A 136 -26.74 -20.02 10.55
N SER A 137 -26.11 -20.92 9.78
CA SER A 137 -26.09 -20.77 8.31
C SER A 137 -27.46 -21.06 7.68
N PHE A 138 -28.28 -21.91 8.29
CA PHE A 138 -29.52 -22.40 7.68
C PHE A 138 -30.66 -21.38 7.71
N GLY A 139 -30.81 -20.60 8.79
CA GLY A 139 -31.78 -19.49 8.84
C GLY A 139 -31.50 -18.43 7.77
N PHE A 140 -30.23 -18.15 7.53
CA PHE A 140 -29.77 -17.31 6.42
C PHE A 140 -30.12 -17.93 5.06
N VAL A 141 -29.78 -19.19 4.83
CA VAL A 141 -30.07 -19.88 3.57
C VAL A 141 -31.56 -19.96 3.29
N ASN A 142 -32.39 -20.17 4.31
CA ASN A 142 -33.85 -20.20 4.16
C ASN A 142 -34.45 -18.86 3.72
N SER A 143 -33.80 -17.74 4.06
CA SER A 143 -34.25 -16.40 3.62
C SER A 143 -33.94 -16.08 2.15
N LEU A 144 -33.17 -16.93 1.45
CA LEU A 144 -32.73 -16.65 0.08
C LEU A 144 -33.84 -16.90 -0.96
N SER A 145 -34.02 -15.96 -1.88
CA SER A 145 -34.82 -16.18 -3.10
C SER A 145 -34.23 -17.33 -3.94
N LYS A 146 -35.03 -17.94 -4.81
CA LYS A 146 -34.63 -19.10 -5.64
C LYS A 146 -33.34 -18.85 -6.44
N ASP A 147 -33.21 -17.67 -7.06
CA ASP A 147 -32.04 -17.33 -7.87
C ASP A 147 -30.79 -17.07 -7.04
N ARG A 148 -30.94 -16.41 -5.88
CA ARG A 148 -29.83 -16.20 -4.93
C ARG A 148 -29.40 -17.49 -4.24
N PHE A 149 -30.35 -18.37 -3.94
CA PHE A 149 -30.06 -19.70 -3.44
C PHE A 149 -29.31 -20.55 -4.48
N LYS A 150 -29.67 -20.48 -5.76
CA LYS A 150 -28.92 -21.18 -6.83
C LYS A 150 -27.44 -20.78 -6.85
N ILE A 151 -27.13 -19.51 -6.62
CA ILE A 151 -25.75 -19.00 -6.56
C ILE A 151 -25.06 -19.50 -5.30
N PHE A 152 -25.72 -19.36 -4.15
CA PHE A 152 -25.23 -19.92 -2.89
C PHE A 152 -24.88 -21.42 -3.03
N LYS A 153 -25.71 -22.18 -3.75
CA LYS A 153 -25.46 -23.58 -4.10
C LYS A 153 -24.19 -23.82 -4.92
N GLU A 154 -23.96 -23.02 -5.95
CA GLU A 154 -22.78 -23.14 -6.82
C GLU A 154 -21.48 -22.88 -6.04
N PHE A 155 -21.48 -22.01 -5.01
CA PHE A 155 -20.29 -21.65 -4.23
C PHE A 155 -19.94 -22.60 -3.08
N MET A 156 -20.94 -23.22 -2.45
CA MET A 156 -20.68 -24.03 -1.24
C MET A 156 -20.36 -25.50 -1.54
N ARG A 157 -20.54 -25.95 -2.80
CA ARG A 157 -20.25 -27.31 -3.25
C ARG A 157 -18.74 -27.58 -3.34
N TYR A 158 -18.27 -28.56 -2.56
CA TYR A 158 -16.90 -29.08 -2.69
C TYR A 158 -16.76 -29.92 -3.97
N THR A 159 -16.00 -29.44 -4.96
CA THR A 159 -15.61 -30.26 -6.10
C THR A 159 -14.49 -31.24 -5.72
N LYS A 160 -14.27 -32.27 -6.54
CA LYS A 160 -13.15 -33.21 -6.36
C LYS A 160 -11.78 -32.51 -6.44
N GLY A 161 -11.67 -31.45 -7.24
CA GLY A 161 -10.47 -30.61 -7.33
C GLY A 161 -10.19 -29.82 -6.03
N ASP A 162 -11.25 -29.29 -5.41
CA ASP A 162 -11.16 -28.56 -4.13
C ASP A 162 -10.63 -29.45 -3.00
N ARG A 163 -11.07 -30.71 -2.96
CA ARG A 163 -10.59 -31.71 -1.99
C ARG A 163 -9.11 -32.03 -2.20
N ASN A 164 -8.65 -32.13 -3.45
CA ASN A 164 -7.25 -32.35 -3.78
C ASN A 164 -6.35 -31.15 -3.45
N TYR A 165 -6.84 -29.91 -3.61
CA TYR A 165 -6.13 -28.69 -3.25
C TYR A 165 -5.92 -28.60 -1.72
N ILE A 166 -6.99 -28.79 -0.95
CA ILE A 166 -6.95 -28.80 0.53
C ILE A 166 -5.98 -29.87 1.05
N LEU A 167 -6.03 -31.08 0.47
CA LEU A 167 -5.16 -32.20 0.85
C LEU A 167 -3.68 -31.95 0.54
N LYS A 168 -3.35 -31.16 -0.50
CA LYS A 168 -1.96 -30.91 -0.91
C LYS A 168 -1.32 -29.70 -0.25
N ILE A 169 -2.11 -28.66 0.06
CA ILE A 169 -1.58 -27.34 0.45
C ILE A 169 -1.91 -26.98 1.90
N GLY A 170 -2.90 -27.64 2.52
CA GLY A 170 -3.24 -27.45 3.94
C GLY A 170 -3.97 -26.15 4.27
N GLU A 171 -4.42 -25.39 3.27
CA GLU A 171 -5.18 -24.13 3.44
C GLU A 171 -6.68 -24.28 3.12
N PRO A 172 -7.54 -23.41 3.68
CA PRO A 172 -8.94 -23.28 3.23
C PRO A 172 -9.00 -22.92 1.75
N ASN A 173 -9.97 -23.49 1.04
CA ASN A 173 -10.14 -23.29 -0.40
C ASN A 173 -10.36 -21.79 -0.76
N PRO A 174 -9.58 -21.20 -1.69
CA PRO A 174 -9.76 -19.82 -2.16
C PRO A 174 -11.13 -19.52 -2.81
N ARG A 175 -11.96 -20.53 -3.06
CA ARG A 175 -13.35 -20.40 -3.54
C ARG A 175 -14.36 -19.87 -2.51
N ARG A 176 -14.02 -19.79 -1.23
CA ARG A 176 -15.04 -19.49 -0.22
C ARG A 176 -15.16 -18.00 -0.01
N PHE A 177 -16.31 -17.46 -0.41
CA PHE A 177 -16.82 -16.25 0.19
C PHE A 177 -16.87 -16.42 1.70
N SER A 178 -16.46 -15.40 2.43
CA SER A 178 -16.73 -15.34 3.87
C SER A 178 -18.24 -15.36 4.12
N PHE A 179 -18.65 -15.67 5.34
CA PHE A 179 -20.06 -15.62 5.70
C PHE A 179 -20.66 -14.23 5.42
N GLU A 180 -19.91 -13.18 5.74
CA GLU A 180 -20.27 -11.78 5.49
C GLU A 180 -20.44 -11.52 3.98
N GLN A 181 -19.55 -12.04 3.14
CA GLN A 181 -19.65 -11.91 1.69
C GLN A 181 -20.89 -12.64 1.14
N LEU A 182 -21.21 -13.81 1.68
CA LEU A 182 -22.44 -14.53 1.31
C LEU A 182 -23.67 -13.73 1.70
N VAL A 183 -23.69 -13.14 2.90
CA VAL A 183 -24.77 -12.26 3.36
C VAL A 183 -24.93 -11.09 2.40
N HIS A 184 -23.84 -10.39 2.07
CA HIS A 184 -23.84 -9.26 1.14
C HIS A 184 -24.36 -9.63 -0.26
N ILE A 185 -23.86 -10.72 -0.86
CA ILE A 185 -24.35 -11.21 -2.17
C ILE A 185 -25.85 -11.49 -2.13
N SER A 186 -26.34 -11.95 -0.99
CA SER A 186 -27.68 -12.46 -0.87
C SER A 186 -28.75 -11.43 -0.48
N LYS A 187 -28.37 -10.39 0.26
CA LYS A 187 -29.29 -9.37 0.76
C LYS A 187 -29.11 -8.06 0.02
N ASP A 188 -27.87 -7.66 -0.19
CA ASP A 188 -27.54 -6.27 -0.53
C ASP A 188 -27.14 -6.11 -2.00
N MET A 189 -26.66 -7.18 -2.64
CA MET A 189 -26.22 -7.11 -4.04
C MET A 189 -27.38 -7.07 -5.03
N SER A 190 -27.29 -6.25 -6.08
CA SER A 190 -28.30 -6.16 -7.14
C SER A 190 -28.38 -7.43 -8.01
N GLU A 191 -29.56 -7.72 -8.57
CA GLU A 191 -29.74 -8.88 -9.46
C GLU A 191 -28.82 -8.83 -10.69
N LYS A 192 -28.54 -7.63 -11.21
CA LYS A 192 -27.56 -7.42 -12.28
C LYS A 192 -26.18 -7.92 -11.86
N SER A 193 -25.67 -7.47 -10.72
CA SER A 193 -24.36 -7.90 -10.19
C SER A 193 -24.31 -9.40 -9.89
N VAL A 194 -25.40 -9.94 -9.37
CA VAL A 194 -25.62 -11.37 -9.11
C VAL A 194 -25.51 -12.19 -10.42
N GLN A 195 -26.12 -11.74 -11.52
CA GLN A 195 -25.95 -12.38 -12.84
C GLN A 195 -24.52 -12.27 -13.38
N ARG A 196 -23.80 -11.18 -13.10
CA ARG A 196 -22.39 -11.04 -13.47
C ARG A 196 -21.51 -12.04 -12.72
N LEU A 197 -21.70 -12.20 -11.41
CA LEU A 197 -20.99 -13.20 -10.60
C LEU A 197 -21.11 -14.60 -11.21
N ARG A 198 -22.33 -15.00 -11.62
CA ARG A 198 -22.60 -16.31 -12.23
C ARG A 198 -21.79 -16.58 -13.49
N LYS A 199 -21.45 -15.54 -14.25
CA LYS A 199 -20.63 -15.69 -15.46
C LYS A 199 -19.14 -15.85 -15.16
N LEU A 200 -18.68 -15.39 -14.00
CA LEU A 200 -17.26 -15.32 -13.63
C LEU A 200 -16.80 -16.46 -12.71
N VAL A 201 -17.71 -17.01 -11.90
CA VAL A 201 -17.40 -17.99 -10.83
C VAL A 201 -16.71 -19.26 -11.33
N ASP A 202 -17.12 -19.79 -12.49
CA ASP A 202 -16.65 -21.09 -12.98
C ASP A 202 -15.54 -20.97 -14.04
N ILE A 203 -14.91 -19.79 -14.14
CA ILE A 203 -13.81 -19.61 -15.07
C ILE A 203 -12.54 -20.24 -14.51
N LYS A 204 -12.09 -21.30 -15.18
CA LYS A 204 -10.81 -21.97 -14.94
C LYS A 204 -9.69 -21.31 -15.74
N ARG A 205 -8.50 -21.24 -15.14
CA ARG A 205 -7.29 -20.76 -15.80
C ARG A 205 -6.88 -21.76 -16.88
N PRO A 206 -6.44 -21.28 -18.06
CA PRO A 206 -5.84 -22.16 -19.06
C PRO A 206 -4.57 -22.79 -18.50
N GLU A 207 -4.36 -24.08 -18.75
CA GLU A 207 -3.15 -24.81 -18.32
C GLU A 207 -1.87 -24.10 -18.83
N GLY A 208 -0.83 -24.05 -17.99
CA GLY A 208 0.42 -23.35 -18.26
C GLY A 208 1.53 -23.74 -17.28
N ALA A 209 2.75 -23.25 -17.50
CA ALA A 209 3.96 -23.67 -16.77
C ALA A 209 3.90 -23.47 -15.24
N SER A 210 2.99 -22.62 -14.75
CA SER A 210 2.83 -22.21 -13.35
C SER A 210 1.37 -22.26 -12.88
N VAL A 211 0.48 -22.91 -13.64
CA VAL A 211 -0.97 -22.99 -13.36
C VAL A 211 -1.36 -24.45 -13.14
N PHE A 212 -2.00 -24.74 -12.00
CA PHE A 212 -2.44 -26.09 -11.72
C PHE A 212 -3.66 -26.46 -12.57
N LYS A 213 -3.78 -27.76 -12.92
CA LYS A 213 -4.98 -28.27 -13.58
C LYS A 213 -6.22 -27.97 -12.73
N ASP A 214 -7.25 -27.45 -13.38
CA ASP A 214 -8.52 -27.04 -12.77
C ASP A 214 -8.46 -25.82 -11.80
N GLU A 215 -7.37 -25.05 -11.80
CA GLU A 215 -7.27 -23.81 -11.01
C GLU A 215 -8.26 -22.74 -11.51
N TYR A 216 -8.98 -22.07 -10.60
CA TYR A 216 -9.90 -20.98 -10.95
C TYR A 216 -9.16 -19.65 -11.11
N VAL A 217 -9.69 -18.78 -11.97
CA VAL A 217 -9.08 -17.46 -12.22
C VAL A 217 -9.25 -16.52 -11.01
N PHE A 218 -10.44 -16.51 -10.39
CA PHE A 218 -10.83 -15.52 -9.39
C PHE A 218 -11.02 -16.15 -8.01
N ASN A 219 -10.61 -15.42 -6.96
CA ASN A 219 -11.01 -15.67 -5.58
C ASN A 219 -12.32 -14.90 -5.28
N GLY A 220 -12.87 -15.08 -4.08
CA GLY A 220 -14.09 -14.39 -3.63
C GLY A 220 -14.03 -12.87 -3.80
N ASP A 221 -12.99 -12.23 -3.27
CA ASP A 221 -12.84 -10.76 -3.31
C ASP A 221 -12.83 -10.21 -4.75
N ASN A 222 -12.12 -10.88 -5.67
CA ASN A 222 -12.07 -10.50 -7.07
C ASN A 222 -13.47 -10.58 -7.71
N LEU A 223 -14.23 -11.63 -7.40
CA LEU A 223 -15.59 -11.82 -7.92
C LEU A 223 -16.53 -10.70 -7.45
N ILE A 224 -16.52 -10.35 -6.17
CA ILE A 224 -17.34 -9.24 -5.63
C ILE A 224 -17.00 -7.94 -6.35
N LYS A 225 -15.71 -7.58 -6.42
CA LYS A 225 -15.23 -6.34 -7.05
C LYS A 225 -15.69 -6.23 -8.50
N LEU A 226 -15.50 -7.30 -9.29
CA LEU A 226 -15.88 -7.30 -10.71
C LEU A 226 -17.40 -7.25 -10.92
N ALA A 227 -18.17 -7.93 -10.08
CA ALA A 227 -19.63 -7.93 -10.18
C ALA A 227 -20.25 -6.56 -9.90
N GLN A 228 -19.62 -5.79 -9.03
CA GLN A 228 -20.01 -4.43 -8.66
C GLN A 228 -19.42 -3.36 -9.58
N THR A 229 -18.53 -3.72 -10.53
CA THR A 229 -17.96 -2.76 -11.47
C THR A 229 -19.01 -2.36 -12.51
N ASP A 230 -19.40 -1.10 -12.53
CA ASP A 230 -20.36 -0.57 -13.49
C ASP A 230 -19.80 -0.50 -14.92
N ASN A 231 -20.68 -0.57 -15.91
CA ASN A 231 -20.36 -0.50 -17.34
C ASN A 231 -19.32 -1.52 -17.87
N LEU A 232 -18.99 -2.56 -17.09
CA LEU A 232 -18.08 -3.61 -17.52
C LEU A 232 -18.74 -4.58 -18.53
N GLU A 233 -18.10 -4.74 -19.69
CA GLU A 233 -18.47 -5.69 -20.75
C GLU A 233 -18.12 -7.15 -20.33
N ILE A 234 -18.99 -7.75 -19.52
CA ILE A 234 -18.73 -9.05 -18.87
C ILE A 234 -18.40 -10.17 -19.85
N ASN A 235 -19.04 -10.22 -21.02
CA ASN A 235 -18.75 -11.28 -21.99
C ASN A 235 -17.31 -11.18 -22.53
N SER A 236 -16.82 -9.96 -22.76
CA SER A 236 -15.44 -9.70 -23.15
C SER A 236 -14.45 -10.00 -22.02
N LEU A 237 -14.82 -9.68 -20.77
CA LEU A 237 -14.03 -10.05 -19.58
C LEU A 237 -13.91 -11.57 -19.41
N VAL A 238 -15.01 -12.30 -19.58
CA VAL A 238 -15.05 -13.78 -19.54
C VAL A 238 -14.11 -14.35 -20.60
N LYS A 239 -14.12 -13.78 -21.81
CA LYS A 239 -13.20 -14.19 -22.87
C LYS A 239 -11.74 -13.93 -22.49
N LEU A 240 -11.43 -12.73 -21.99
CA LEU A 240 -10.10 -12.37 -21.51
C LEU A 240 -9.61 -13.36 -20.44
N ALA A 241 -10.44 -13.64 -19.42
CA ALA A 241 -10.11 -14.55 -18.33
C ALA A 241 -9.84 -15.98 -18.81
N LYS A 242 -10.59 -16.46 -19.80
CA LYS A 242 -10.43 -17.81 -20.37
C LYS A 242 -9.18 -17.98 -21.24
N THR A 243 -8.72 -16.92 -21.91
CA THR A 243 -7.68 -17.06 -22.95
C THR A 243 -6.32 -16.51 -22.53
N SER A 244 -6.30 -15.44 -21.75
CA SER A 244 -5.08 -14.63 -21.51
C SER A 244 -4.03 -15.31 -20.64
N GLY A 245 -4.44 -16.20 -19.72
CA GLY A 245 -3.56 -16.74 -18.68
C GLY A 245 -3.31 -15.78 -17.50
N LEU A 246 -3.92 -14.59 -17.51
CA LEU A 246 -3.88 -13.65 -16.40
C LEU A 246 -4.45 -14.27 -15.12
N ASN A 247 -3.92 -13.84 -13.96
CA ASN A 247 -4.54 -14.14 -12.67
C ASN A 247 -5.74 -13.20 -12.43
N GLY A 248 -6.61 -13.56 -11.48
CA GLY A 248 -7.79 -12.77 -11.15
C GLY A 248 -7.46 -11.33 -10.73
N HIS A 249 -6.36 -11.12 -10.00
CA HIS A 249 -5.91 -9.78 -9.61
C HIS A 249 -5.61 -8.90 -10.84
N SER A 250 -4.85 -9.41 -11.81
CA SER A 250 -4.49 -8.68 -13.03
C SER A 250 -5.72 -8.36 -13.88
N ILE A 251 -6.72 -9.24 -13.90
CA ILE A 251 -7.99 -8.97 -14.58
C ILE A 251 -8.79 -7.89 -13.85
N CYS A 252 -8.78 -7.88 -12.51
CA CYS A 252 -9.35 -6.79 -11.73
C CYS A 252 -8.64 -5.46 -12.02
N GLU A 253 -7.32 -5.44 -12.13
CA GLU A 253 -6.57 -4.23 -12.46
C GLU A 253 -6.91 -3.71 -13.88
N ILE A 254 -6.99 -4.59 -14.89
CA ILE A 254 -7.46 -4.22 -16.24
C ILE A 254 -8.89 -3.65 -16.17
N ALA A 255 -9.78 -4.27 -15.40
CA ALA A 255 -11.18 -3.84 -15.30
C ALA A 255 -11.35 -2.45 -14.63
N LYS A 256 -10.34 -1.97 -13.91
CA LYS A 256 -10.31 -0.62 -13.32
C LYS A 256 -9.80 0.45 -14.29
N VAL A 257 -9.28 0.07 -15.46
CA VAL A 257 -8.81 1.02 -16.48
C VAL A 257 -10.04 1.67 -17.12
N LYS A 258 -10.04 3.00 -17.15
CA LYS A 258 -11.15 3.79 -17.66
C LYS A 258 -11.38 3.51 -19.15
N ASP A 259 -12.61 3.16 -19.50
CA ASP A 259 -13.07 2.91 -20.88
C ASP A 259 -12.26 1.83 -21.63
N ILE A 260 -11.80 0.80 -20.91
CA ILE A 260 -10.96 -0.29 -21.46
C ILE A 260 -11.68 -1.13 -22.54
N ASP A 261 -11.03 -1.29 -23.69
CA ASP A 261 -11.42 -2.26 -24.72
C ASP A 261 -10.94 -3.67 -24.35
N LEU A 262 -11.77 -4.39 -23.59
CA LEU A 262 -11.50 -5.77 -23.16
C LEU A 262 -11.33 -6.76 -24.34
N LYS A 263 -11.95 -6.49 -25.50
CA LYS A 263 -11.83 -7.34 -26.68
C LYS A 263 -10.46 -7.16 -27.32
N ALA A 264 -10.01 -5.93 -27.49
CA ALA A 264 -8.65 -5.62 -27.92
C ALA A 264 -7.63 -6.19 -26.92
N ALA A 265 -7.86 -6.03 -25.61
CA ALA A 265 -6.97 -6.55 -24.57
C ALA A 265 -6.78 -8.06 -24.67
N SER A 266 -7.89 -8.80 -24.81
CA SER A 266 -7.86 -10.25 -25.03
C SER A 266 -7.05 -10.62 -26.26
N ASN A 267 -7.23 -9.91 -27.38
CA ASN A 267 -6.52 -10.20 -28.62
C ASN A 267 -5.01 -9.95 -28.52
N VAL A 268 -4.61 -8.80 -27.96
CA VAL A 268 -3.20 -8.42 -27.82
C VAL A 268 -2.47 -9.36 -26.86
N ILE A 269 -3.04 -9.64 -25.68
CA ILE A 269 -2.41 -10.54 -24.70
C ILE A 269 -2.32 -11.98 -25.26
N ASN A 270 -3.35 -12.45 -25.97
CA ASN A 270 -3.28 -13.75 -26.64
C ASN A 270 -2.20 -13.79 -27.73
N LYS A 271 -2.00 -12.69 -28.47
CA LYS A 271 -0.93 -12.59 -29.48
C LYS A 271 0.45 -12.69 -28.83
N ILE A 272 0.67 -12.00 -27.72
CA ILE A 272 1.90 -12.09 -26.92
C ILE A 272 2.06 -13.53 -26.40
N LYS A 273 1.02 -14.11 -25.81
CA LYS A 273 1.07 -15.51 -25.32
C LYS A 273 1.50 -16.49 -26.41
N LYS A 274 0.97 -16.34 -27.63
CA LYS A 274 1.33 -17.17 -28.77
C LYS A 274 2.79 -16.98 -29.21
N SER A 275 3.34 -15.77 -29.14
CA SER A 275 4.76 -15.56 -29.47
C SER A 275 5.73 -16.23 -28.49
N HIS A 276 5.28 -16.60 -27.29
CA HIS A 276 6.04 -17.40 -26.31
C HIS A 276 5.66 -18.89 -26.30
N ASN A 277 4.96 -19.40 -27.31
CA ASN A 277 4.44 -20.77 -27.33
C ASN A 277 3.63 -21.14 -26.06
N GLY A 278 3.02 -20.15 -25.41
CA GLY A 278 2.28 -20.32 -24.16
C GLY A 278 3.12 -20.35 -22.87
N ASP A 279 4.45 -20.32 -22.94
CA ASP A 279 5.35 -20.34 -21.77
C ASP A 279 5.67 -18.93 -21.26
N VAL A 280 4.62 -18.20 -20.87
CA VAL A 280 4.70 -16.83 -20.39
C VAL A 280 3.75 -16.59 -19.22
N CYS A 281 4.21 -15.83 -18.25
CA CYS A 281 3.46 -15.31 -17.12
C CYS A 281 3.22 -13.82 -17.32
N PHE A 282 2.01 -13.37 -16.98
CA PHE A 282 1.62 -11.98 -17.03
C PHE A 282 1.23 -11.45 -15.66
N PHE A 283 1.56 -10.20 -15.40
CA PHE A 283 1.03 -9.41 -14.30
C PHE A 283 0.60 -8.04 -14.82
N VAL A 284 -0.50 -7.50 -14.31
CA VAL A 284 -0.99 -6.18 -14.71
C VAL A 284 -0.96 -5.24 -13.54
N GLU A 285 -0.50 -4.02 -13.80
CA GLU A 285 -0.56 -2.89 -12.89
C GLU A 285 -1.32 -1.76 -13.57
N LYS A 286 -2.42 -1.30 -12.97
CA LYS A 286 -3.07 -0.07 -13.43
C LYS A 286 -2.11 1.11 -13.24
N ASP A 287 -2.10 2.06 -14.18
CA ASP A 287 -1.36 3.30 -13.98
C ASP A 287 -2.05 4.14 -12.88
N LEU A 288 -1.26 4.55 -11.89
CA LEU A 288 -1.78 5.28 -10.72
C LEU A 288 -2.26 6.69 -11.07
N TYR A 289 -1.67 7.30 -12.11
CA TYR A 289 -1.86 8.70 -12.43
C TYR A 289 -2.68 8.91 -13.71
N GLU A 290 -2.60 7.98 -14.65
CA GLU A 290 -3.31 8.02 -15.92
C GLU A 290 -4.38 6.92 -15.97
N ALA A 291 -5.61 7.26 -15.58
CA ALA A 291 -6.67 6.29 -15.33
C ALA A 291 -7.05 5.40 -16.53
N ASP A 292 -6.69 5.82 -17.75
CA ASP A 292 -6.89 5.12 -19.02
C ASP A 292 -5.67 4.29 -19.46
N LYS A 293 -4.62 4.15 -18.62
CA LYS A 293 -3.42 3.39 -18.92
C LYS A 293 -3.16 2.26 -17.93
N PHE A 294 -2.37 1.28 -18.36
CA PHE A 294 -1.86 0.21 -17.51
C PHE A 294 -0.55 -0.36 -18.04
N ARG A 295 0.19 -1.05 -17.17
CA ARG A 295 1.40 -1.81 -17.49
C ARG A 295 1.13 -3.30 -17.48
N LEU A 296 1.59 -3.99 -18.52
CA LEU A 296 1.64 -5.45 -18.62
C LEU A 296 3.08 -5.91 -18.42
N LEU A 297 3.33 -6.58 -17.30
CA LEU A 297 4.60 -7.23 -17.01
C LEU A 297 4.55 -8.64 -17.62
N GLU A 298 5.55 -8.93 -18.45
CA GLU A 298 5.69 -10.16 -19.23
C GLU A 298 6.99 -10.86 -18.84
N TRP A 299 6.87 -12.09 -18.35
CA TRP A 299 8.02 -12.94 -18.02
C TRP A 299 7.86 -14.31 -18.68
N SER A 300 8.90 -14.79 -19.33
CA SER A 300 8.90 -16.13 -19.95
C SER A 300 10.11 -16.93 -19.53
N LYS A 301 9.97 -18.26 -19.45
CA LYS A 301 11.10 -19.14 -19.11
C LYS A 301 12.21 -19.12 -20.18
N ALA A 302 11.82 -18.92 -21.44
CA ALA A 302 12.76 -18.75 -22.56
C ALA A 302 13.66 -17.52 -22.40
N ASN A 303 13.22 -16.53 -21.61
CA ASN A 303 13.94 -15.30 -21.34
C ASN A 303 13.94 -15.01 -19.82
N ASP A 304 14.44 -15.97 -19.03
CA ASP A 304 14.38 -15.95 -17.57
C ASP A 304 15.22 -14.84 -16.90
N LYS A 305 15.96 -14.07 -17.70
CA LYS A 305 16.87 -13.00 -17.27
C LYS A 305 16.26 -11.61 -17.30
N GLU A 306 15.11 -11.42 -17.95
CA GLU A 306 14.43 -10.12 -17.99
C GLU A 306 12.91 -10.24 -17.85
N VAL A 307 12.30 -9.17 -17.36
CA VAL A 307 10.84 -8.96 -17.41
C VAL A 307 10.60 -7.78 -18.33
N LEU A 308 9.77 -7.96 -19.36
CA LEU A 308 9.34 -6.86 -20.21
C LEU A 308 8.14 -6.16 -19.57
N VAL A 309 8.17 -4.83 -19.53
CA VAL A 309 7.08 -4.02 -19.00
C VAL A 309 6.52 -3.20 -20.14
N LYS A 310 5.33 -3.57 -20.62
CA LYS A 310 4.66 -2.91 -21.75
C LYS A 310 3.56 -2.00 -21.24
N THR A 311 3.63 -0.72 -21.54
CA THR A 311 2.59 0.25 -21.17
C THR A 311 1.59 0.39 -22.31
N PHE A 312 0.31 0.24 -22.01
CA PHE A 312 -0.80 0.34 -22.95
C PHE A 312 -1.79 1.42 -22.52
N ASP A 313 -2.46 2.04 -23.50
CA ASP A 313 -3.68 2.81 -23.26
C ASP A 313 -4.93 1.89 -23.22
N ASN A 314 -6.09 2.49 -22.96
CA ASN A 314 -7.37 1.79 -22.88
C ASN A 314 -7.84 1.18 -24.21
N LYS A 315 -7.21 1.53 -25.33
CA LYS A 315 -7.44 0.96 -26.66
C LYS A 315 -6.38 -0.07 -27.06
N MET A 316 -5.48 -0.42 -26.14
CA MET A 316 -4.36 -1.33 -26.35
C MET A 316 -3.31 -0.83 -27.36
N ASN A 317 -3.18 0.48 -27.54
CA ASN A 317 -2.02 1.03 -28.24
C ASN A 317 -0.80 0.94 -27.32
N LEU A 318 0.30 0.38 -27.84
CA LEU A 318 1.56 0.27 -27.10
C LEU A 318 2.21 1.65 -27.00
N ILE A 319 2.36 2.15 -25.77
CA ILE A 319 2.96 3.45 -25.47
C ILE A 319 4.47 3.33 -25.25
N SER A 320 4.89 2.35 -24.45
CA SER A 320 6.31 2.10 -24.15
C SER A 320 6.58 0.62 -23.88
N THR A 321 7.85 0.24 -23.98
CA THR A 321 8.35 -1.05 -23.49
C THR A 321 9.63 -0.80 -22.72
N ASP A 322 9.58 -1.08 -21.43
CA ASP A 322 10.72 -1.05 -20.52
C ASP A 322 11.15 -2.48 -20.21
N LYS A 323 12.34 -2.64 -19.64
CA LYS A 323 12.90 -3.94 -19.24
C LYS A 323 13.36 -3.90 -17.80
N ILE A 324 13.03 -4.92 -17.03
CA ILE A 324 13.58 -5.13 -15.69
C ILE A 324 14.57 -6.28 -15.76
N VAL A 325 15.83 -6.02 -15.38
CA VAL A 325 16.91 -7.01 -15.37
C VAL A 325 17.59 -7.05 -13.99
N PRO A 326 18.02 -8.21 -13.49
CA PRO A 326 18.83 -8.29 -12.28
C PRO A 326 20.22 -7.68 -12.53
N VAL A 327 20.80 -7.04 -11.51
CA VAL A 327 22.17 -6.54 -11.58
C VAL A 327 23.16 -7.67 -11.32
N ALA A 328 24.06 -7.92 -12.27
CA ALA A 328 25.04 -9.00 -12.17
C ALA A 328 25.93 -8.85 -10.92
N GLY A 329 26.07 -9.92 -10.14
CA GLY A 329 26.89 -9.95 -8.92
C GLY A 329 26.32 -9.20 -7.71
N LYS A 330 25.16 -8.57 -7.82
CA LYS A 330 24.47 -7.88 -6.71
C LYS A 330 23.20 -8.64 -6.35
N GLN A 331 23.25 -9.37 -5.23
CA GLN A 331 22.03 -9.93 -4.66
C GLN A 331 21.11 -8.76 -4.29
N ASN A 332 19.88 -8.83 -4.78
CA ASN A 332 18.79 -7.91 -4.51
C ASN A 332 18.67 -6.61 -5.33
N GLN A 333 19.57 -6.30 -6.27
CA GLN A 333 19.40 -5.12 -7.11
C GLN A 333 18.76 -5.46 -8.47
N ALA A 334 17.89 -4.55 -8.94
CA ALA A 334 17.27 -4.63 -10.26
C ALA A 334 17.52 -3.33 -11.03
N LYS A 335 17.60 -3.44 -12.35
CA LYS A 335 17.71 -2.31 -13.27
C LYS A 335 16.46 -2.23 -14.14
N ILE A 336 15.83 -1.07 -14.18
CA ILE A 336 14.77 -0.73 -15.12
C ILE A 336 15.40 0.02 -16.29
N ILE A 337 15.23 -0.48 -17.51
CA ILE A 337 15.79 0.07 -18.75
C ILE A 337 14.62 0.49 -19.64
N GLY A 338 14.43 1.79 -19.79
CA GLY A 338 13.53 2.36 -20.78
C GLY A 338 14.27 2.82 -22.05
N LYS A 339 13.54 3.43 -22.97
CA LYS A 339 14.12 3.96 -24.23
C LYS A 339 15.24 4.98 -24.00
N ASP A 340 14.98 5.93 -23.09
CA ASP A 340 15.85 7.08 -22.83
C ASP A 340 16.26 7.17 -21.35
N PHE A 341 16.06 6.11 -20.57
CA PHE A 341 16.48 6.09 -19.17
C PHE A 341 16.92 4.69 -18.72
N GLU A 342 17.69 4.67 -17.66
CA GLU A 342 18.12 3.49 -16.94
C GLU A 342 18.16 3.79 -15.45
N VAL A 343 17.53 2.95 -14.64
CA VAL A 343 17.39 3.15 -13.19
C VAL A 343 17.84 1.90 -12.48
N VAL A 344 18.73 2.04 -11.49
CA VAL A 344 19.10 0.94 -10.58
C VAL A 344 18.35 1.12 -9.27
N LEU A 345 17.65 0.06 -8.86
CA LEU A 345 16.85 0.01 -7.65
C LEU A 345 17.41 -1.03 -6.67
N GLU A 346 17.27 -0.75 -5.37
CA GLU A 346 17.59 -1.66 -4.28
C GLU A 346 16.42 -1.74 -3.28
N PRO A 347 15.99 -2.94 -2.85
CA PRO A 347 14.94 -3.09 -1.87
C PRO A 347 15.45 -2.69 -0.49
N HIS A 348 14.81 -1.70 0.11
CA HIS A 348 14.92 -1.37 1.51
C HIS A 348 13.88 -2.18 2.29
N ALA A 349 14.32 -3.10 3.15
CA ALA A 349 13.42 -3.80 4.06
C ALA A 349 13.07 -2.91 5.24
N VAL A 350 11.78 -2.77 5.55
CA VAL A 350 11.31 -2.12 6.76
C VAL A 350 10.52 -3.13 7.58
N GLN A 351 10.83 -3.22 8.86
CA GLN A 351 10.05 -4.01 9.80
C GLN A 351 8.88 -3.13 10.28
N ARG A 352 7.66 -3.40 9.83
CA ARG A 352 6.46 -2.83 10.43
C ARG A 352 6.01 -3.75 11.58
N LYS A 353 5.88 -3.21 12.80
CA LYS A 353 5.55 -3.99 14.01
C LYS A 353 4.07 -4.40 14.07
N ASP A 354 3.21 -3.74 13.30
CA ASP A 354 1.75 -3.88 13.29
C ASP A 354 1.24 -4.86 12.21
N LEU A 355 2.06 -5.17 11.21
CA LEU A 355 1.75 -6.11 10.14
C LEU A 355 2.92 -7.09 9.99
N LEU A 356 2.69 -8.39 10.16
CA LEU A 356 3.68 -9.46 9.91
C LEU A 356 4.19 -9.53 8.44
N SER A 357 3.90 -8.52 7.61
CA SER A 357 4.36 -8.37 6.22
C SER A 357 5.42 -7.27 6.12
N TYR A 358 6.60 -7.63 5.61
CA TYR A 358 7.59 -6.66 5.16
C TYR A 358 7.08 -5.97 3.90
N GLU A 359 6.78 -4.67 3.97
CA GLU A 359 6.76 -3.84 2.75
C GLU A 359 8.22 -3.51 2.40
N LYS A 360 8.68 -4.04 1.26
CA LYS A 360 9.95 -3.62 0.68
C LYS A 360 9.70 -2.36 -0.13
N LYS A 361 10.14 -1.20 0.37
CA LYS A 361 10.24 0.01 -0.46
C LYS A 361 11.47 -0.12 -1.34
N MET A 362 11.40 0.31 -2.60
CA MET A 362 12.54 0.28 -3.52
C MET A 362 13.22 1.66 -3.48
N GLU A 363 14.51 1.71 -3.19
CA GLU A 363 15.34 2.90 -3.22
C GLU A 363 16.02 3.03 -4.58
N THR A 364 15.98 4.22 -5.17
CA THR A 364 16.74 4.53 -6.39
C THR A 364 18.19 4.76 -6.03
N VAL A 365 19.06 3.82 -6.43
CA VAL A 365 20.51 3.89 -6.21
C VAL A 365 21.18 4.80 -7.23
N SER A 366 20.76 4.70 -8.50
CA SER A 366 21.32 5.54 -9.56
C SER A 366 20.37 5.63 -10.75
N GLU A 367 20.53 6.68 -11.53
CA GLU A 367 19.78 6.89 -12.77
C GLU A 367 20.71 7.44 -13.87
N THR A 368 20.50 6.97 -15.09
CA THR A 368 21.00 7.60 -16.31
C THR A 368 19.82 8.01 -17.18
N ARG A 369 19.79 9.26 -17.65
CA ARG A 369 18.70 9.78 -18.49
C ARG A 369 19.25 10.48 -19.73
N LYS A 370 18.71 10.16 -20.90
CA LYS A 370 19.00 10.85 -22.16
C LYS A 370 17.91 11.89 -22.39
N ILE A 371 18.32 13.15 -22.58
CA ILE A 371 17.41 14.26 -22.85
C ILE A 371 17.60 14.66 -24.30
N ARG A 372 16.49 14.76 -25.03
CA ARG A 372 16.46 15.02 -26.47
C ARG A 372 15.63 16.25 -26.79
N ASP A 373 15.90 16.87 -27.92
CA ASP A 373 15.04 17.91 -28.47
C ASP A 373 13.77 17.32 -29.13
N LYS A 374 12.90 18.21 -29.64
CA LYS A 374 11.68 17.81 -30.36
C LYS A 374 11.94 17.03 -31.65
N ASN A 375 13.15 17.11 -32.20
CA ASN A 375 13.58 16.41 -33.42
C ASN A 375 14.27 15.07 -33.11
N GLY A 376 14.44 14.72 -31.83
CA GLY A 376 15.08 13.48 -31.38
C GLY A 376 16.61 13.57 -31.22
N ASN A 377 17.22 14.73 -31.45
CA ASN A 377 18.66 14.91 -31.25
C ASN A 377 19.01 14.90 -29.77
N LEU A 378 20.12 14.28 -29.40
CA LEU A 378 20.59 14.23 -28.02
C LEU A 378 21.08 15.61 -27.57
N LEU A 379 20.45 16.19 -26.56
CA LEU A 379 20.87 17.44 -25.93
C LEU A 379 21.89 17.20 -24.82
N ARG A 380 21.67 16.16 -24.00
CA ARG A 380 22.58 15.75 -22.91
C ARG A 380 22.22 14.37 -22.38
N THR A 381 23.18 13.73 -21.73
CA THR A 381 22.95 12.57 -20.86
C THR A 381 23.19 12.97 -19.41
N GLU A 382 22.20 12.77 -18.56
CA GLU A 382 22.26 13.05 -17.13
C GLU A 382 22.56 11.77 -16.34
N TYR A 383 23.39 11.87 -15.31
CA TYR A 383 23.78 10.78 -14.43
C TYR A 383 23.56 11.19 -12.97
N LEU A 384 22.68 10.49 -12.26
CA LEU A 384 22.47 10.57 -10.82
C LEU A 384 23.12 9.34 -10.18
N THR A 385 24.03 9.56 -9.23
CA THR A 385 24.86 8.51 -8.61
C THR A 385 25.05 8.78 -7.12
N PRO A 386 25.21 7.76 -6.27
CA PRO A 386 25.45 7.97 -4.85
C PRO A 386 26.72 8.80 -4.61
N SER A 387 26.68 9.70 -3.63
CA SER A 387 27.88 10.41 -3.18
C SER A 387 28.62 9.61 -2.09
N LYS A 388 29.75 10.15 -1.62
CA LYS A 388 30.46 9.60 -0.43
C LYS A 388 29.74 9.90 0.88
N VAL A 389 28.76 10.81 0.86
CA VAL A 389 27.94 11.17 2.00
C VAL A 389 26.65 10.39 1.87
N GLU A 390 26.34 9.60 2.89
CA GLU A 390 25.15 8.77 2.89
C GLU A 390 23.89 9.63 2.72
N GLY A 391 23.01 9.20 1.82
CA GLY A 391 21.75 9.87 1.48
C GLY A 391 21.81 11.05 0.52
N LEU A 392 23.01 11.46 0.09
CA LEU A 392 23.18 12.48 -0.94
C LEU A 392 23.66 11.89 -2.26
N HIS A 393 23.16 12.43 -3.37
CA HIS A 393 23.60 12.04 -4.71
C HIS A 393 24.46 13.13 -5.37
N ASN A 394 25.35 12.68 -6.25
CA ASN A 394 25.94 13.54 -7.27
C ASN A 394 25.10 13.42 -8.54
N TRP A 395 24.80 14.56 -9.15
CA TRP A 395 24.08 14.65 -10.41
C TRP A 395 24.89 15.48 -11.41
N LYS A 396 25.15 14.94 -12.60
CA LYS A 396 25.85 15.66 -13.68
C LYS A 396 25.16 15.47 -15.03
N ALA A 397 25.30 16.46 -15.90
CA ALA A 397 24.99 16.36 -17.33
C ALA A 397 26.28 16.22 -18.14
N VAL A 398 26.24 15.40 -19.19
CA VAL A 398 27.28 15.27 -20.21
C VAL A 398 26.68 15.66 -21.55
N LEU A 399 27.23 16.69 -22.16
CA LEU A 399 26.82 17.19 -23.48
C LEU A 399 27.42 16.33 -24.62
N PRO A 400 26.89 16.42 -25.86
CA PRO A 400 27.40 15.64 -26.99
C PRO A 400 28.89 15.88 -27.33
N ASP A 401 29.42 17.05 -27.00
CA ASP A 401 30.84 17.41 -27.15
C ASP A 401 31.75 16.86 -26.03
N GLY A 402 31.18 16.13 -25.06
CA GLY A 402 31.89 15.61 -23.89
C GLY A 402 31.96 16.57 -22.70
N THR A 403 31.45 17.80 -22.83
CA THR A 403 31.43 18.78 -21.74
C THR A 403 30.59 18.27 -20.56
N VAL A 404 31.19 18.24 -19.37
CA VAL A 404 30.53 17.81 -18.13
C VAL A 404 30.07 19.03 -17.32
N LYS A 405 28.77 19.11 -17.02
CA LYS A 405 28.18 20.15 -16.17
C LYS A 405 27.64 19.53 -14.88
N PRO A 406 28.15 19.89 -13.69
CA PRO A 406 27.57 19.44 -12.43
C PRO A 406 26.20 20.09 -12.20
N ILE A 407 25.21 19.28 -11.85
CA ILE A 407 23.87 19.69 -11.44
C ILE A 407 23.79 19.65 -9.91
N ILE A 408 24.24 18.56 -9.29
CA ILE A 408 24.45 18.41 -7.84
C ILE A 408 25.88 17.92 -7.62
N ASP A 409 26.67 18.66 -6.83
CA ASP A 409 28.06 18.36 -6.49
C ASP A 409 28.20 18.28 -4.96
N VAL A 410 28.40 17.06 -4.46
CA VAL A 410 28.55 16.74 -3.04
C VAL A 410 30.00 16.37 -2.77
N LYS A 411 30.64 17.08 -1.84
CA LYS A 411 32.04 16.85 -1.48
C LYS A 411 32.20 16.80 0.03
N MET A 412 32.88 15.75 0.51
CA MET A 412 33.43 15.65 1.85
C MET A 412 34.94 15.85 1.78
N GLY A 413 35.42 16.97 2.32
CA GLY A 413 36.85 17.26 2.42
C GLY A 413 37.54 16.38 3.46
N LYS A 414 38.87 16.18 3.33
CA LYS A 414 39.66 15.44 4.33
C LYS A 414 39.61 16.06 5.74
N ASN A 415 39.31 17.36 5.81
CA ASN A 415 39.14 18.12 7.04
C ASN A 415 37.71 18.05 7.61
N GLY A 416 36.86 17.13 7.12
CA GLY A 416 35.47 16.97 7.57
C GLY A 416 34.51 18.07 7.10
N ILE A 417 34.93 18.97 6.22
CA ILE A 417 34.05 19.98 5.64
C ILE A 417 33.16 19.33 4.57
N LEU A 418 31.85 19.40 4.78
CA LEU A 418 30.85 19.02 3.79
C LEU A 418 30.47 20.25 2.95
N THR A 419 30.49 20.12 1.63
CA THR A 419 29.89 21.10 0.72
C THR A 419 28.91 20.43 -0.23
N VAL A 420 27.72 21.03 -0.38
CA VAL A 420 26.71 20.64 -1.35
C VAL A 420 26.40 21.82 -2.24
N LYS A 421 26.56 21.67 -3.55
CA LYS A 421 26.20 22.69 -4.54
C LYS A 421 25.15 22.12 -5.48
N LYS A 422 24.02 22.83 -5.61
CA LYS A 422 22.94 22.48 -6.53
C LYS A 422 22.74 23.62 -7.54
N ASN A 423 22.61 23.28 -8.81
CA ASN A 423 22.26 24.17 -9.91
C ASN A 423 21.18 23.46 -10.74
N LEU A 424 19.95 23.53 -10.25
CA LEU A 424 18.80 22.79 -10.75
C LEU A 424 18.04 23.65 -11.76
N GLU A 425 17.71 23.08 -12.91
CA GLU A 425 16.89 23.73 -13.95
C GLU A 425 15.63 22.90 -14.16
N ALA A 426 14.47 23.56 -14.03
CA ALA A 426 13.15 22.98 -14.20
C ALA A 426 12.71 22.94 -15.67
N LEU A 427 11.53 22.37 -15.91
CA LEU A 427 10.97 22.20 -17.26
C LEU A 427 10.60 23.52 -17.94
N ASP A 428 10.30 24.55 -17.15
CA ASP A 428 9.91 25.88 -17.63
C ASP A 428 11.09 26.88 -17.67
N GLY A 429 12.32 26.42 -17.44
CA GLY A 429 13.52 27.24 -17.38
C GLY A 429 13.77 27.95 -16.04
N THR A 430 12.95 27.73 -15.02
CA THR A 430 13.23 28.24 -13.67
C THR A 430 14.48 27.55 -13.10
N VAL A 431 15.38 28.34 -12.53
CA VAL A 431 16.68 27.89 -12.00
C VAL A 431 16.73 28.06 -10.49
N THR A 432 17.09 26.98 -9.79
CA THR A 432 17.37 26.96 -8.36
C THR A 432 18.86 26.73 -8.12
N LYS A 433 19.53 27.70 -7.50
CA LYS A 433 20.92 27.60 -7.05
C LYS A 433 20.99 27.50 -5.54
N GLN A 434 21.59 26.42 -5.03
CA GLN A 434 21.80 26.20 -3.61
C GLN A 434 23.29 25.94 -3.33
N ASN A 435 23.84 26.60 -2.32
CA ASN A 435 25.18 26.33 -1.82
C ASN A 435 25.10 26.12 -0.32
N TYR A 436 25.56 24.97 0.15
CA TYR A 436 25.65 24.63 1.55
C TYR A 436 27.06 24.24 1.93
N LYS A 437 27.45 24.61 3.14
CA LYS A 437 28.72 24.24 3.74
C LYS A 437 28.49 23.93 5.21
N ARG A 438 28.92 22.76 5.67
CA ARG A 438 29.00 22.38 7.10
C ARG A 438 30.45 22.15 7.49
N LEU A 439 30.83 22.69 8.64
CA LEU A 439 32.12 22.52 9.27
C LEU A 439 32.03 21.42 10.35
N PRO A 440 33.16 20.80 10.75
CA PRO A 440 33.17 19.75 11.78
C PRO A 440 32.72 20.22 13.17
N ASP A 441 32.79 21.52 13.45
CA ASP A 441 32.38 22.12 14.72
C ASP A 441 30.85 22.31 14.84
N GLY A 442 30.08 21.88 13.84
CA GLY A 442 28.63 22.06 13.75
C GLY A 442 28.20 23.38 13.09
N SER A 443 29.14 24.29 12.80
CA SER A 443 28.83 25.52 12.06
C SER A 443 28.42 25.20 10.62
N TRP A 444 27.37 25.85 10.12
CA TRP A 444 26.91 25.66 8.75
C TRP A 444 26.39 26.94 8.11
N ALA A 445 26.34 26.97 6.79
CA ALA A 445 25.76 28.07 6.04
C ALA A 445 25.07 27.54 4.79
N MET A 446 23.96 28.19 4.42
CA MET A 446 23.19 27.88 3.22
C MET A 446 22.85 29.18 2.48
N ARG A 447 23.01 29.16 1.15
CA ARG A 447 22.48 30.18 0.25
C ARG A 447 21.59 29.51 -0.77
N LEU A 448 20.35 29.98 -0.89
CA LEU A 448 19.35 29.55 -1.85
C LEU A 448 18.94 30.76 -2.69
N ASN A 449 18.87 30.58 -4.00
CA ASN A 449 18.40 31.59 -4.95
C ASN A 449 17.57 30.90 -6.03
N ILE A 450 16.33 31.35 -6.21
CA ILE A 450 15.43 30.86 -7.26
C ILE A 450 15.17 32.00 -8.23
N SER A 451 15.37 31.75 -9.52
CA SER A 451 15.29 32.78 -10.56
C SER A 451 14.67 32.22 -11.83
N LYS A 452 13.99 33.08 -12.58
CA LYS A 452 13.47 32.78 -13.92
C LYS A 452 13.79 33.95 -14.84
N ASP A 453 14.29 33.66 -16.04
CA ASP A 453 14.66 34.67 -17.05
C ASP A 453 15.59 35.77 -16.51
N GLY A 454 16.52 35.39 -15.63
CA GLY A 454 17.45 36.32 -14.96
C GLY A 454 16.84 37.14 -13.81
N LYS A 455 15.51 37.14 -13.63
CA LYS A 455 14.83 37.78 -12.49
C LYS A 455 14.83 36.86 -11.28
N ILE A 456 15.20 37.40 -10.13
CA ILE A 456 15.21 36.65 -8.87
C ILE A 456 13.80 36.64 -8.29
N LEU A 457 13.27 35.44 -8.05
CA LEU A 457 11.94 35.20 -7.49
C LEU A 457 11.98 35.09 -5.96
N SER A 458 13.02 34.45 -5.42
CA SER A 458 13.23 34.33 -3.98
C SER A 458 14.70 34.09 -3.63
N LYS A 459 15.08 34.47 -2.42
CA LYS A 459 16.43 34.27 -1.85
C LYS A 459 16.32 33.87 -0.40
N ARG A 460 17.16 32.94 0.03
CA ARG A 460 17.34 32.63 1.45
C ARG A 460 18.82 32.49 1.78
N ASN A 461 19.29 33.25 2.77
CA ASN A 461 20.65 33.18 3.25
C ASN A 461 20.64 32.87 4.74
N ILE A 462 21.21 31.73 5.12
CA ILE A 462 21.31 31.29 6.50
C ILE A 462 22.77 31.04 6.83
N LYS A 463 23.20 31.48 8.00
CA LYS A 463 24.50 31.14 8.59
C LYS A 463 24.27 30.81 10.06
N HIS A 464 24.72 29.65 10.49
CA HIS A 464 24.74 29.23 11.89
C HIS A 464 26.20 28.97 12.26
N LYS A 465 26.77 29.76 13.16
CA LYS A 465 28.18 29.67 13.55
C LYS A 465 28.26 29.32 15.03
N MET A 466 28.83 28.17 15.35
CA MET A 466 29.15 27.80 16.72
C MET A 466 30.35 28.60 17.21
N PHE A 467 30.28 29.11 18.43
CA PHE A 467 31.44 29.68 19.14
C PHE A 467 31.93 28.74 20.23
N SER A 468 31.02 27.97 20.82
CA SER A 468 31.29 26.91 21.80
C SER A 468 30.17 25.86 21.74
N ALA A 469 30.24 24.83 22.58
CA ALA A 469 29.15 23.85 22.70
C ALA A 469 27.82 24.45 23.17
N ASN A 470 27.86 25.65 23.78
CA ASN A 470 26.75 26.31 24.46
C ASN A 470 26.37 27.67 23.86
N GLU A 471 27.06 28.13 22.82
CA GLU A 471 26.81 29.44 22.22
C GLU A 471 27.01 29.42 20.70
N ALA A 472 26.09 30.04 19.98
CA ALA A 472 26.15 30.23 18.54
C ALA A 472 25.65 31.62 18.09
N GLU A 473 26.06 32.06 16.90
CA GLU A 473 25.43 33.13 16.15
C GLU A 473 24.61 32.52 15.01
N SER A 474 23.33 32.89 14.93
CA SER A 474 22.49 32.55 13.78
C SER A 474 22.11 33.82 13.02
N VAL A 475 22.29 33.79 11.70
CA VAL A 475 21.98 34.89 10.79
C VAL A 475 21.04 34.39 9.71
N VAL A 476 19.86 34.99 9.62
CA VAL A 476 18.85 34.69 8.59
C VAL A 476 18.54 35.97 7.83
N ASN A 477 18.79 35.96 6.51
CA ASN A 477 18.57 37.08 5.60
C ASN A 477 19.18 38.41 6.12
N GLY A 478 20.35 38.34 6.76
CA GLY A 478 21.08 39.48 7.31
C GLY A 478 20.73 39.87 8.75
N LYS A 479 19.61 39.37 9.30
CA LYS A 479 19.27 39.58 10.72
C LYS A 479 20.08 38.63 11.60
N LYS A 480 20.77 39.17 12.59
CA LYS A 480 21.68 38.43 13.48
C LYS A 480 21.04 38.18 14.85
N TYR A 481 21.30 37.00 15.38
CA TYR A 481 20.83 36.54 16.67
C TYR A 481 21.93 35.76 17.39
N LYS A 482 21.95 35.85 18.72
CA LYS A 482 22.75 34.97 19.56
C LYS A 482 21.87 33.85 20.09
N VAL A 483 22.40 32.63 20.13
CA VAL A 483 21.70 31.45 20.63
C VAL A 483 22.53 30.86 21.76
N HIS A 484 21.92 30.73 22.94
CA HIS A 484 22.50 30.11 24.11
C HIS A 484 21.83 28.76 24.35
N TYR A 485 22.64 27.72 24.53
CA TYR A 485 22.19 26.36 24.79
C TYR A 485 22.55 25.95 26.23
N SER A 486 21.57 25.46 26.98
CA SER A 486 21.79 24.83 28.28
C SER A 486 21.17 23.42 28.31
N SER A 487 21.23 22.74 29.46
CA SER A 487 20.55 21.45 29.62
C SER A 487 19.03 21.57 29.58
N ASP A 488 18.51 22.72 29.99
CA ASP A 488 17.09 22.91 30.32
C ASP A 488 16.39 23.87 29.37
N GLU A 489 17.14 24.77 28.71
CA GLU A 489 16.57 25.73 27.77
C GLU A 489 17.48 26.05 26.58
N ILE A 490 16.85 26.48 25.47
CA ILE A 490 17.51 27.22 24.39
C ILE A 490 16.98 28.65 24.42
N ARG A 491 17.87 29.63 24.52
CA ARG A 491 17.52 31.05 24.58
C ARG A 491 18.07 31.78 23.36
N VAL A 492 17.21 32.51 22.67
CA VAL A 492 17.57 33.33 21.50
C VAL A 492 17.52 34.81 21.89
N LEU A 493 18.59 35.54 21.60
CA LEU A 493 18.68 36.99 21.77
C LEU A 493 18.75 37.69 20.42
N ASN A 494 18.02 38.79 20.28
CA ASN A 494 18.09 39.64 19.09
C ASN A 494 19.39 40.48 19.08
N ALA A 495 19.58 41.28 18.03
CA ALA A 495 20.77 42.12 17.88
C ALA A 495 20.97 43.18 18.99
N LYS A 496 19.90 43.53 19.72
CA LYS A 496 19.94 44.46 20.87
C LYS A 496 20.25 43.74 22.20
N GLY A 497 20.35 42.41 22.20
CA GLY A 497 20.54 41.60 23.40
C GLY A 497 19.23 41.29 24.14
N GLU A 498 18.07 41.67 23.60
CA GLU A 498 16.77 41.36 24.18
C GLU A 498 16.38 39.90 23.85
N THR A 499 15.68 39.23 24.76
CA THR A 499 15.18 37.87 24.52
C THR A 499 14.12 37.87 23.43
N ASP A 500 14.37 37.12 22.36
CA ASP A 500 13.48 36.96 21.21
C ASP A 500 12.56 35.74 21.40
N CYS A 501 13.13 34.59 21.80
CA CYS A 501 12.37 33.43 22.24
C CYS A 501 13.15 32.56 23.23
N VAL A 502 12.41 31.74 23.98
CA VAL A 502 12.94 30.72 24.89
C VAL A 502 12.22 29.41 24.59
N ILE A 503 12.98 28.32 24.50
CA ILE A 503 12.48 26.96 24.36
C ILE A 503 12.82 26.24 25.66
N ASP A 504 11.81 25.84 26.42
CA ASP A 504 11.97 25.01 27.62
C ASP A 504 12.12 23.54 27.20
N LEU A 505 13.35 23.04 27.23
CA LEU A 505 13.68 21.67 26.85
C LEU A 505 13.18 20.65 27.88
N LYS A 506 13.00 21.07 29.14
CA LYS A 506 12.57 20.16 30.22
C LYS A 506 11.09 19.83 30.10
N SER A 507 10.26 20.79 29.70
CA SER A 507 8.85 20.53 29.42
C SER A 507 8.61 19.97 28.03
N MET A 508 9.39 20.38 27.03
CA MET A 508 9.19 19.97 25.64
C MET A 508 9.64 18.53 25.35
N ILE A 509 10.79 18.10 25.86
CA ILE A 509 11.30 16.76 25.58
C ILE A 509 10.64 15.79 26.54
N ASP A 510 9.89 14.82 26.02
CA ASP A 510 9.11 13.87 26.83
C ASP A 510 10.02 13.23 27.92
N ALA A 511 9.57 13.32 29.17
CA ALA A 511 10.25 12.78 30.33
C ALA A 511 10.42 11.25 30.27
N ASN A 512 9.62 10.56 29.45
CA ASN A 512 9.74 9.12 29.21
C ASN A 512 10.93 8.75 28.31
N ASN A 513 11.59 9.73 27.69
CA ASN A 513 12.80 9.47 26.92
C ASN A 513 13.95 9.03 27.84
N MET A 514 14.63 7.94 27.47
CA MET A 514 15.91 7.59 28.08
C MET A 514 16.89 8.79 27.98
N PRO A 515 17.76 9.04 28.97
CA PRO A 515 18.65 10.20 28.98
C PRO A 515 19.51 10.35 27.71
N GLU A 516 19.99 9.23 27.16
CA GLU A 516 20.74 9.20 25.91
C GLU A 516 19.93 9.65 24.68
N ASN A 517 18.63 9.33 24.64
CA ASN A 517 17.73 9.69 23.57
C ASN A 517 17.32 11.16 23.68
N ALA A 518 17.06 11.64 24.90
CA ALA A 518 16.86 13.06 25.15
C ALA A 518 18.08 13.88 24.71
N LEU A 519 19.31 13.40 24.96
CA LEU A 519 20.53 14.07 24.51
C LEU A 519 20.64 14.13 22.98
N LYS A 520 20.28 13.06 22.27
CA LYS A 520 20.24 13.04 20.79
C LYS A 520 19.29 14.11 20.25
N LEU A 521 18.08 14.21 20.80
CA LEU A 521 17.10 15.24 20.42
C LEU A 521 17.63 16.66 20.70
N LYS A 522 18.23 16.88 21.88
CA LYS A 522 18.84 18.18 22.22
C LYS A 522 19.96 18.56 21.26
N ASN A 523 20.81 17.61 20.87
CA ASN A 523 21.89 17.85 19.92
C ASN A 523 21.37 18.17 18.52
N MET A 524 20.33 17.47 18.06
CA MET A 524 19.65 17.77 16.79
C MET A 524 19.10 19.20 16.78
N LEU A 525 18.47 19.67 17.87
CA LEU A 525 17.96 21.04 17.98
C LEU A 525 19.06 22.12 17.85
N LYS A 526 20.33 21.80 18.17
CA LYS A 526 21.45 22.73 17.95
C LYS A 526 21.76 22.98 16.48
N GLU A 527 21.29 22.12 15.57
CA GLU A 527 21.44 22.31 14.13
C GLU A 527 20.39 23.27 13.53
N CYS A 528 19.38 23.65 14.30
CA CYS A 528 18.32 24.54 13.86
C CYS A 528 18.83 25.99 13.72
N SER A 529 18.38 26.65 12.66
CA SER A 529 18.53 28.10 12.50
C SER A 529 17.52 28.85 13.37
N VAL A 530 17.78 30.13 13.63
CA VAL A 530 16.97 30.92 14.58
C VAL A 530 15.48 31.01 14.21
N ASP A 531 15.15 31.07 12.92
CA ASP A 531 13.75 31.11 12.49
C ASP A 531 13.05 29.76 12.70
N GLU A 532 13.78 28.64 12.61
CA GLU A 532 13.27 27.32 13.03
C GLU A 532 13.04 27.29 14.55
N LEU A 533 13.98 27.82 15.35
CA LEU A 533 13.83 27.90 16.81
C LEU A 533 12.65 28.79 17.23
N GLN A 534 12.40 29.89 16.51
CA GLN A 534 11.23 30.75 16.72
C GLN A 534 9.93 29.98 16.45
N VAL A 535 9.85 29.19 15.38
CA VAL A 535 8.67 28.35 15.09
C VAL A 535 8.49 27.28 16.17
N ILE A 536 9.57 26.60 16.56
CA ILE A 536 9.59 25.59 17.62
C ILE A 536 9.04 26.18 18.93
N SER A 537 9.54 27.33 19.38
CA SER A 537 9.10 27.97 20.63
C SER A 537 7.59 28.29 20.66
N LYS A 538 6.99 28.53 19.49
CA LYS A 538 5.57 28.91 19.38
C LYS A 538 4.67 27.70 19.24
N LYS A 539 5.07 26.74 18.40
CA LYS A 539 4.20 25.68 17.89
C LYS A 539 4.51 24.28 18.43
N LEU A 540 5.77 23.96 18.70
CA LEU A 540 6.13 22.63 19.22
C LEU A 540 5.90 22.61 20.74
N LYS A 541 5.16 21.62 21.22
CA LYS A 541 4.84 21.38 22.63
C LYS A 541 5.55 20.15 23.16
N THR A 542 5.60 19.08 22.37
CA THR A 542 6.21 17.81 22.78
C THR A 542 7.14 17.27 21.71
N LEU A 543 8.33 16.81 22.10
CA LEU A 543 9.31 16.14 21.25
C LEU A 543 9.67 14.78 21.84
N GLU A 544 9.34 13.72 21.11
CA GLU A 544 9.54 12.33 21.51
C GLU A 544 10.57 11.63 20.64
N PHE A 545 11.38 10.76 21.25
CA PHE A 545 12.38 10.01 20.51
C PHE A 545 11.76 8.75 19.89
N ASN A 546 11.88 8.65 18.56
CA ASN A 546 11.54 7.46 17.81
C ASN A 546 12.79 6.88 17.13
N PRO A 547 13.27 5.68 17.53
CA PRO A 547 14.42 5.05 16.88
C PRO A 547 14.12 4.62 15.44
N ASN A 548 12.85 4.42 15.07
CA ASN A 548 12.47 4.12 13.70
C ASN A 548 12.22 5.41 12.91
N LYS A 549 13.23 5.84 12.15
CA LYS A 549 13.20 7.03 11.30
C LYS A 549 12.04 7.05 10.28
N ILE A 550 11.53 5.88 9.89
CA ILE A 550 10.43 5.76 8.90
C ILE A 550 9.06 5.98 9.55
N ASP A 551 8.94 5.75 10.85
CA ASP A 551 7.71 5.94 11.62
C ASP A 551 7.69 7.31 12.32
N ALA A 552 8.54 8.24 11.88
CA ALA A 552 8.45 9.62 12.33
C ALA A 552 7.08 10.19 11.98
N LEU A 553 6.55 11.05 12.87
CA LEU A 553 5.23 11.64 12.69
C LEU A 553 5.10 12.97 13.43
N ALA A 554 4.18 13.79 12.95
CA ALA A 554 3.69 14.99 13.60
C ALA A 554 2.20 14.84 14.01
N ASP A 555 1.90 15.05 15.29
CA ASP A 555 0.54 15.35 15.75
C ASP A 555 0.35 16.87 15.76
N CYS A 556 -0.29 17.34 14.69
CA CYS A 556 -0.51 18.77 14.46
C CYS A 556 -1.60 19.38 15.36
N SER A 557 -2.46 18.58 15.98
CA SER A 557 -3.44 19.08 16.95
C SER A 557 -2.82 19.35 18.31
N GLU A 558 -1.87 18.51 18.72
CA GLU A 558 -1.19 18.61 20.02
C GLU A 558 0.12 19.39 19.95
N GLY A 559 0.63 19.65 18.74
CA GLY A 559 1.93 20.28 18.56
C GLY A 559 3.05 19.33 18.95
N LYS A 560 2.92 18.05 18.61
CA LYS A 560 3.86 17.00 19.01
C LYS A 560 4.59 16.44 17.79
N VAL A 561 5.88 16.20 17.94
CA VAL A 561 6.71 15.51 16.93
C VAL A 561 7.36 14.29 17.57
N SER A 562 7.30 13.15 16.89
CA SER A 562 8.02 11.92 17.23
C SER A 562 9.05 11.63 16.15
N THR A 563 10.35 11.63 16.48
CA THR A 563 11.42 11.49 15.48
C THR A 563 12.73 10.96 16.08
N GLY A 564 13.65 10.54 15.20
CA GLY A 564 15.00 10.13 15.58
C GLY A 564 15.97 11.32 15.72
N ASP A 565 17.25 11.07 15.46
CA ASP A 565 18.33 12.07 15.45
C ASP A 565 18.65 12.62 14.04
N ASP A 566 17.73 12.43 13.09
CA ASP A 566 17.87 12.87 11.72
C ASP A 566 17.24 14.25 11.53
N ILE A 567 18.06 15.28 11.37
CA ILE A 567 17.60 16.66 11.28
C ILE A 567 16.68 16.91 10.08
N PHE A 568 16.82 16.18 8.97
CA PHE A 568 15.95 16.37 7.82
C PHE A 568 14.54 15.85 8.11
N ILE A 569 14.45 14.67 8.71
CA ILE A 569 13.17 14.07 9.09
C ILE A 569 12.48 14.93 10.14
N PHE A 570 13.21 15.40 11.17
CA PHE A 570 12.65 16.36 12.12
C PHE A 570 12.12 17.63 11.44
N ARG A 571 12.87 18.20 10.49
CA ARG A 571 12.44 19.38 9.73
C ARG A 571 11.19 19.11 8.87
N HIS A 572 11.08 17.92 8.30
CA HIS A 572 9.89 17.48 7.57
C HIS A 572 8.67 17.47 8.49
N GLU A 573 8.76 16.79 9.64
CA GLU A 573 7.67 16.75 10.64
C GLU A 573 7.33 18.15 11.18
N MET A 574 8.34 18.98 11.43
CA MET A 574 8.15 20.38 11.80
C MET A 574 7.47 21.21 10.69
N GLY A 575 7.63 20.83 9.43
CA GLY A 575 6.90 21.43 8.31
C GLY A 575 5.39 21.20 8.40
N HIS A 576 4.96 20.02 8.86
CA HIS A 576 3.54 19.77 9.17
C HIS A 576 3.07 20.62 10.35
N ILE A 577 3.86 20.70 11.42
CA ILE A 577 3.54 21.57 12.57
C ILE A 577 3.44 23.04 12.12
N ASP A 578 4.35 23.52 11.28
CA ASP A 578 4.32 24.91 10.82
C ASP A 578 3.09 25.18 9.93
N ASP A 579 2.72 24.24 9.06
CA ASP A 579 1.55 24.39 8.20
C ASP A 579 0.23 24.28 8.97
N LEU A 580 0.10 23.33 9.90
CA LEU A 580 -1.20 22.86 10.40
C LEU A 580 -1.50 23.21 11.86
N PHE A 581 -0.49 23.41 12.73
CA PHE A 581 -0.73 23.59 14.16
C PHE A 581 -1.52 24.87 14.47
N GLY A 582 -2.55 24.74 15.31
CA GLY A 582 -3.39 25.87 15.77
C GLY A 582 -4.40 26.37 14.73
N THR A 583 -4.64 25.61 13.66
CA THR A 583 -5.61 25.95 12.62
C THR A 583 -6.96 25.27 12.86
N ALA A 584 -8.04 25.92 12.44
CA ALA A 584 -9.39 25.38 12.60
C ALA A 584 -9.55 24.05 11.84
N PRO A 585 -10.32 23.09 12.37
CA PRO A 585 -10.73 21.93 11.60
C PRO A 585 -11.53 22.39 10.38
N ALA A 586 -11.18 21.86 9.21
CA ALA A 586 -12.02 22.05 8.02
C ALA A 586 -13.14 20.99 8.04
N GLU A 587 -14.23 21.21 7.29
CA GLU A 587 -15.38 20.28 7.23
C GLU A 587 -15.01 18.81 6.90
N ASN A 588 -13.79 18.56 6.37
CA ASN A 588 -13.24 17.23 6.10
C ASN A 588 -11.77 17.08 6.53
N MET A 589 -11.26 17.87 7.49
CA MET A 589 -9.86 17.78 7.97
C MET A 589 -9.79 18.03 9.48
N LYS A 590 -8.80 17.42 10.17
CA LYS A 590 -8.51 17.78 11.58
C LYS A 590 -8.02 19.24 11.72
N CYS A 591 -7.30 19.78 10.71
CA CYS A 591 -6.69 21.12 10.70
C CYS A 591 -6.61 21.67 9.26
N GLN A 592 -6.76 22.99 9.08
CA GLN A 592 -6.64 23.70 7.79
C GLN A 592 -5.25 24.34 7.62
N GLY A 593 -4.41 23.77 6.75
CA GLY A 593 -3.02 24.26 6.56
C GLY A 593 -2.91 25.68 6.02
N ILE A 594 -2.02 26.50 6.59
CA ILE A 594 -1.82 27.90 6.20
C ILE A 594 -1.17 28.05 4.82
N TYR A 595 -0.32 27.09 4.43
CA TYR A 595 0.36 27.05 3.13
C TYR A 595 -0.31 26.05 2.19
N SER A 596 -0.57 24.82 2.66
CA SER A 596 -1.10 23.74 1.81
C SER A 596 -2.54 23.98 1.32
N THR A 597 -3.28 24.87 1.98
CA THR A 597 -4.62 25.31 1.54
C THR A 597 -4.63 26.65 0.84
N ALA A 598 -3.49 27.36 0.78
CA ALA A 598 -3.40 28.64 0.10
C ALA A 598 -3.70 28.49 -1.40
N LYS A 599 -4.62 29.31 -1.91
CA LYS A 599 -5.05 29.27 -3.32
C LYS A 599 -3.89 29.46 -4.29
N GLU A 600 -2.95 30.35 -3.96
CA GLU A 600 -1.79 30.62 -4.81
C GLU A 600 -0.82 29.44 -4.82
N PHE A 601 -0.55 28.82 -3.66
CA PHE A 601 0.25 27.59 -3.58
C PHE A 601 -0.31 26.50 -4.49
N ARG A 602 -1.61 26.18 -4.35
CA ARG A 602 -2.26 25.11 -5.13
C ARG A 602 -2.23 25.39 -6.64
N LYS A 603 -2.40 26.65 -7.02
CA LYS A 603 -2.33 27.08 -8.43
C LYS A 603 -0.93 26.85 -9.01
N ILE A 604 0.12 27.33 -8.31
CA ILE A 604 1.51 27.17 -8.76
C ILE A 604 1.88 25.69 -8.82
N TYR A 605 1.61 24.94 -7.75
CA TYR A 605 1.89 23.51 -7.67
C TYR A 605 1.21 22.74 -8.82
N SER A 606 -0.06 23.02 -9.11
CA SER A 606 -0.79 22.30 -10.17
C SER A 606 -0.16 22.53 -11.55
N GLN A 607 0.34 23.74 -11.83
CA GLN A 607 1.03 24.04 -13.09
C GLN A 607 2.34 23.25 -13.23
N GLU A 608 3.12 23.16 -12.15
CA GLU A 608 4.36 22.39 -12.11
C GLU A 608 4.09 20.88 -12.21
N LEU A 609 3.05 20.39 -11.53
CA LEU A 609 2.58 19.02 -11.61
C LEU A 609 2.19 18.64 -13.04
N ASP A 610 1.41 19.46 -13.73
CA ASP A 610 0.99 19.18 -15.12
C ASP A 610 2.20 19.04 -16.07
N MET A 611 3.20 19.92 -15.90
CA MET A 611 4.45 19.82 -16.67
C MET A 611 5.23 18.54 -16.33
N PHE A 612 5.32 18.21 -15.04
CA PHE A 612 6.00 17.00 -14.56
C PHE A 612 5.33 15.73 -15.10
N MET A 613 4.01 15.64 -14.99
CA MET A 613 3.23 14.50 -15.48
C MET A 613 3.39 14.29 -16.98
N LYS A 614 3.49 15.38 -17.75
CA LYS A 614 3.69 15.32 -19.20
C LYS A 614 5.10 14.84 -19.60
N GLU A 615 6.12 15.24 -18.85
CA GLU A 615 7.52 14.98 -19.21
C GLU A 615 8.01 13.59 -18.76
N PHE A 616 7.59 13.14 -17.58
CA PHE A 616 8.19 11.97 -16.94
C PHE A 616 7.37 10.70 -17.13
N PRO A 617 7.99 9.55 -17.43
CA PRO A 617 7.30 8.26 -17.41
C PRO A 617 7.01 7.80 -15.98
N GLN A 618 6.14 6.78 -15.84
CA GLN A 618 5.67 6.28 -14.54
C GLN A 618 6.82 5.92 -13.58
N THR A 619 7.94 5.37 -14.06
CA THR A 619 9.10 5.04 -13.22
C THR A 619 9.64 6.24 -12.44
N GLN A 620 9.80 7.40 -13.09
CA GLN A 620 10.26 8.62 -12.43
C GLN A 620 9.15 9.28 -11.60
N ARG A 621 7.88 9.18 -12.04
CA ARG A 621 6.73 9.65 -11.25
C ARG A 621 6.65 8.94 -9.89
N GLN A 622 6.97 7.65 -9.86
CA GLN A 622 7.05 6.86 -8.63
C GLN A 622 8.11 7.35 -7.63
N TYR A 623 9.09 8.16 -8.04
CA TYR A 623 10.03 8.75 -7.08
C TYR A 623 9.37 9.78 -6.18
N VAL A 624 8.36 10.47 -6.69
CA VAL A 624 7.70 11.58 -6.01
C VAL A 624 6.22 11.27 -5.78
N ASP A 625 5.82 10.00 -5.82
CA ASP A 625 4.42 9.55 -5.72
C ASP A 625 3.70 10.14 -4.50
N TYR A 626 4.41 10.17 -3.37
CA TYR A 626 4.01 10.74 -2.10
C TYR A 626 3.58 12.22 -2.20
N PHE A 627 4.08 12.94 -3.20
CA PHE A 627 3.80 14.35 -3.44
C PHE A 627 2.83 14.59 -4.59
N ILE A 628 2.50 13.60 -5.42
CA ILE A 628 1.75 13.80 -6.67
C ILE A 628 0.52 12.89 -6.83
N ASP A 629 0.30 11.93 -5.94
CA ASP A 629 -0.85 11.02 -6.00
C ASP A 629 -2.14 11.74 -5.59
N HIS A 630 -2.96 12.06 -6.58
CA HIS A 630 -4.26 12.71 -6.41
C HIS A 630 -5.43 11.76 -6.70
N SER A 631 -5.22 10.44 -6.62
CA SER A 631 -6.22 9.42 -6.98
C SER A 631 -7.46 9.42 -6.07
N THR A 632 -7.34 9.98 -4.87
CA THR A 632 -8.47 10.23 -3.96
C THR A 632 -8.38 11.63 -3.36
N PHE A 633 -9.49 12.13 -2.81
CA PHE A 633 -9.50 13.41 -2.10
C PHE A 633 -8.48 13.44 -0.95
N GLU A 634 -8.38 12.34 -0.19
CA GLU A 634 -7.44 12.22 0.93
C GLU A 634 -5.98 12.21 0.46
N LEU A 635 -5.67 11.50 -0.63
CA LEU A 635 -4.31 11.46 -1.17
C LEU A 635 -3.90 12.80 -1.81
N SER A 636 -4.83 13.49 -2.47
CA SER A 636 -4.58 14.84 -2.97
C SER A 636 -4.30 15.82 -1.83
N ARG A 637 -5.07 15.73 -0.73
CA ARG A 637 -4.84 16.51 0.48
C ARG A 637 -3.45 16.25 1.07
N GLN A 638 -3.11 14.98 1.24
CA GLN A 638 -1.81 14.56 1.74
C GLN A 638 -0.70 15.12 0.85
N SER A 639 -0.77 14.91 -0.47
CA SER A 639 0.22 15.39 -1.45
C SER A 639 0.59 16.87 -1.27
N PHE A 640 -0.38 17.76 -1.03
CA PHE A 640 -0.09 19.17 -0.75
C PHE A 640 0.67 19.39 0.57
N GLN A 641 0.24 18.73 1.65
CA GLN A 641 0.84 18.84 2.98
C GLN A 641 2.28 18.29 2.98
N GLU A 642 2.49 17.15 2.34
CA GLU A 642 3.80 16.51 2.19
C GLU A 642 4.75 17.36 1.34
N THR A 643 4.24 17.96 0.26
CA THR A 643 5.03 18.87 -0.58
C THR A 643 5.51 20.08 0.23
N VAL A 644 4.62 20.67 1.04
CA VAL A 644 4.97 21.79 1.93
C VAL A 644 6.04 21.35 2.94
N ALA A 645 5.82 20.25 3.64
CA ALA A 645 6.74 19.74 4.66
C ALA A 645 8.15 19.46 4.10
N GLU A 646 8.22 18.73 2.99
CA GLU A 646 9.50 18.38 2.35
C GLU A 646 10.25 19.62 1.82
N LEU A 647 9.53 20.56 1.18
CA LEU A 647 10.16 21.76 0.65
C LEU A 647 10.60 22.72 1.77
N LEU A 648 9.83 22.86 2.85
CA LEU A 648 10.25 23.61 4.03
C LEU A 648 11.53 23.00 4.64
N ALA A 649 11.63 21.68 4.74
CA ALA A 649 12.84 21.01 5.21
C ALA A 649 14.04 21.23 4.28
N SER A 650 13.86 21.04 2.98
CA SER A 650 14.93 21.24 1.97
C SER A 650 15.40 22.69 1.84
N ASN A 651 14.57 23.65 2.24
CA ASN A 651 14.91 25.08 2.34
C ASN A 651 15.85 25.39 3.51
N LYS A 652 16.17 24.41 4.35
CA LYS A 652 16.98 24.55 5.57
C LYS A 652 18.17 23.60 5.62
N SER A 653 18.03 22.43 5.02
CA SER A 653 19.07 21.40 4.96
C SER A 653 19.16 20.82 3.55
N PRO A 654 20.36 20.69 2.97
CA PRO A 654 20.57 19.76 1.88
C PRO A 654 20.95 18.36 2.37
N ASP A 655 21.21 18.16 3.67
CA ASP A 655 21.49 16.84 4.25
C ASP A 655 20.16 16.10 4.26
N ILE A 656 19.88 15.34 3.20
CA ILE A 656 18.64 14.61 2.99
C ILE A 656 18.88 13.20 3.52
N SER A 657 17.95 12.69 4.33
CA SER A 657 18.03 11.31 4.81
C SER A 657 18.12 10.35 3.62
N LYS A 658 18.88 9.26 3.77
CA LYS A 658 19.07 8.27 2.70
C LYS A 658 17.77 7.76 2.08
N LEU A 659 16.76 7.63 2.92
CA LEU A 659 15.43 7.17 2.52
C LEU A 659 14.73 8.12 1.54
N LEU A 660 15.17 9.39 1.43
CA LEU A 660 14.43 10.47 0.80
C LEU A 660 15.21 11.21 -0.31
N GLY A 661 16.50 10.91 -0.50
CA GLY A 661 17.41 11.66 -1.39
C GLY A 661 16.84 11.97 -2.77
N THR A 662 16.51 10.93 -3.55
CA THR A 662 16.05 11.08 -4.94
C THR A 662 14.70 11.81 -5.02
N ARG A 663 13.75 11.54 -4.11
CA ARG A 663 12.43 12.18 -4.11
C ARG A 663 12.54 13.69 -3.86
N THR A 664 13.36 14.09 -2.88
CA THR A 664 13.55 15.49 -2.53
C THR A 664 14.27 16.22 -3.66
N GLU A 665 15.32 15.63 -4.25
CA GLU A 665 16.07 16.25 -5.36
C GLU A 665 15.21 16.47 -6.60
N TYR A 666 14.30 15.52 -6.91
CA TYR A 666 13.31 15.70 -7.97
C TYR A 666 12.31 16.83 -7.64
N LEU A 667 11.79 16.87 -6.41
CA LEU A 667 10.87 17.90 -5.97
C LEU A 667 11.52 19.29 -6.03
N GLU A 668 12.74 19.44 -5.51
CA GLU A 668 13.51 20.70 -5.55
C GLU A 668 13.79 21.20 -6.97
N ARG A 669 13.97 20.28 -7.94
CA ARG A 669 14.30 20.61 -9.32
C ARG A 669 13.06 20.96 -10.13
N TYR A 670 11.97 20.20 -9.98
CA TYR A 670 10.81 20.31 -10.88
C TYR A 670 9.63 21.09 -10.29
N PHE A 671 9.68 21.45 -9.01
CA PHE A 671 8.69 22.32 -8.35
C PHE A 671 9.31 23.63 -7.77
N PRO A 672 10.18 24.35 -8.51
CA PRO A 672 10.90 25.50 -7.98
C PRO A 672 10.02 26.74 -7.69
N LEU A 673 8.91 26.94 -8.39
CA LEU A 673 7.99 28.05 -8.12
C LEU A 673 7.19 27.77 -6.85
N THR A 674 6.75 26.53 -6.65
CA THR A 674 6.17 26.08 -5.38
C THR A 674 7.16 26.28 -4.23
N ARG A 675 8.42 25.90 -4.44
CA ARG A 675 9.50 26.16 -3.47
C ARG A 675 9.70 27.66 -3.23
N SER A 676 9.64 28.48 -4.27
CA SER A 676 9.78 29.94 -4.17
C SER A 676 8.66 30.60 -3.39
N PHE A 677 7.42 30.10 -3.49
CA PHE A 677 6.29 30.54 -2.67
C PHE A 677 6.64 30.39 -1.18
N LEU A 678 7.08 29.19 -0.78
CA LEU A 678 7.42 28.86 0.62
C LEU A 678 8.65 29.60 1.17
N VAL A 679 9.54 30.10 0.30
CA VAL A 679 10.68 30.92 0.74
C VAL A 679 10.25 32.36 1.06
N ASN A 680 9.19 32.85 0.40
CA ASN A 680 8.73 34.23 0.47
C ASN A 680 7.62 34.45 1.52
N THR A 681 6.93 33.39 1.93
CA THR A 681 6.06 33.34 3.11
C THR A 681 6.88 33.11 4.36
#